data_AF-A0AA36FH05-F1
#
_entry.id   AF-A0AA36FH05-F1
#
_cell.length_a   1.000
_cell.length_b   1.000
_cell.length_c   1.000
_cell.angle_alpha   90.00
_cell.angle_beta   90.00
_cell.angle_gamma   90.00
#
_symmetry.space_group_name_H-M   'P 1'
#
loop_
_entity.id
_entity.type
_entity.pdbx_description
1 polymer ?
#
loop_
_entity_poly.entity_id
_entity_poly.type
_entity_poly.pdbx_seq_one_letter_code
_entity_poly.pdbx_strand_id
1 'polypeptide(L)'
;MMATLKVPPLAVPSAYLKRGPHLSSLDSCSGSGDLANSNKNLIDVKQTTETLKQANGIGSCLDNIAFEIEDEISKIEARNGFAPSIKSKPNNSYSDAIASTSKDEICFTITGSNNNESISSSGDTQRKEPDISTNDSTITSRRSKNVQILDFANKKESPKQSYLKRFQLHFMVAITFLFIIGNLSAVWHFHEEERLAIKMGRRISFDTSSRVLTFKDAPWSSLQFKGYLANNIPKGWLPLVCSADKKNVSKMCMRWKGIARVNLDYHQVGSLSCFNVKWDADNQNEVLRDCYISNLDWFGSSNTGDFQWPLQNVSYSHSPNYTFNDVNTFGHLSEHFWLSSNGIAILLNESTPFHVSWKKTKLMEMCINSKSNSISATENQMLGSSNKITEKPNPILRYRICYGRNIMDTYSTVRKYFSRNSTKKWPNVKMFEHPHWIAKDAGNELASMSTVVDLARELTKRNLSCSTMEVFGKWESEYGNLEFNEIHFGNISNLMKFMDQSCDLMLPIRPYIHHNSQRFSEGIEKNYFIMDAGGRVPGLVHWSHGVGAMLDASYTPAVDWFMQKLKQLQLDSRISSFHFTYDGNMSLPFQPHFKKGFNSGDLNQRFSEIMGAFSDKVVVDHVSHSQNSSVFVAVQSVIVSNDTSVCFTNLIEKSFVLGILGYPYIMSDGISFGDGTFANKIPNEIVYQRWLQASIFLPAIRFSVTPWSYSESVVENIKKLLAFRQKIVIPHLMGLKNDTLAGVPFIRPIWWSYPNDSDSLAIKDQFLVGDSILVAPLFCDQPSHRNIYIPAGIWEDVNKKKVVDGPMWLVNYTISITEVPYFNRMPQHKKVG
;
A
#
# COMPACT_ATOMS: atom_id res chain seq x y z
N MET A 1 -36.92 48.23 51.12
CA MET A 1 -36.49 46.85 51.45
C MET A 1 -36.18 46.17 50.13
N MET A 2 -34.92 45.90 49.77
CA MET A 2 -34.08 44.76 50.23
C MET A 2 -34.79 43.41 49.98
N ALA A 3 -34.14 42.39 49.38
CA ALA A 3 -32.70 42.17 49.22
C ALA A 3 -32.29 41.54 47.87
N THR A 4 -31.08 41.84 47.43
CA THR A 4 -30.32 41.05 46.45
C THR A 4 -29.62 39.88 47.16
N LEU A 5 -29.61 38.70 46.55
CA LEU A 5 -28.83 37.54 47.01
C LEU A 5 -27.70 37.24 46.02
N LYS A 6 -26.45 37.31 46.52
CA LYS A 6 -25.24 36.93 45.78
C LYS A 6 -25.00 35.42 45.88
N VAL A 7 -24.47 34.83 44.82
CA VAL A 7 -23.89 33.47 44.82
C VAL A 7 -22.36 33.60 44.77
N PRO A 8 -21.58 32.86 45.60
CA PRO A 8 -20.13 33.03 45.70
C PRO A 8 -19.34 32.21 44.65
N PRO A 9 -18.08 32.59 44.34
CA PRO A 9 -17.20 31.78 43.51
C PRO A 9 -16.62 30.58 44.28
N LEU A 10 -16.45 29.45 43.60
CA LEU A 10 -15.83 28.23 44.14
C LEU A 10 -14.30 28.34 44.15
N ALA A 11 -13.69 28.00 45.28
CA ALA A 11 -12.24 28.06 45.49
C ALA A 11 -11.52 26.80 44.94
N VAL A 12 -10.31 27.00 44.43
CA VAL A 12 -9.36 25.93 44.09
C VAL A 12 -8.47 25.65 45.32
N PRO A 13 -8.42 24.41 45.85
CA PRO A 13 -7.48 24.07 46.91
C PRO A 13 -6.11 23.66 46.33
N SER A 14 -5.07 24.38 46.72
CA SER A 14 -3.67 23.92 46.60
C SER A 14 -3.18 23.37 47.94
N ALA A 15 -2.47 22.24 47.92
CA ALA A 15 -1.84 21.68 49.12
C ALA A 15 -0.56 20.87 48.78
N TYR A 16 0.59 21.47 49.13
CA TYR A 16 1.88 20.90 49.58
C TYR A 16 2.42 19.57 48.99
N LEU A 17 3.57 19.51 48.30
CA LEU A 17 4.99 19.86 48.66
C LEU A 17 5.77 18.81 49.47
N LYS A 18 6.86 18.28 48.85
CA LYS A 18 8.20 17.88 49.41
C LYS A 18 8.91 16.93 48.40
N ARG A 19 10.23 16.98 48.09
CA ARG A 19 11.45 17.63 48.64
C ARG A 19 12.42 18.02 47.49
N GLY A 20 13.32 19.00 47.73
CA GLY A 20 14.52 19.27 46.89
C GLY A 20 15.72 18.37 47.26
N PRO A 21 17.01 18.73 46.97
CA PRO A 21 17.56 20.12 47.04
C PRO A 21 18.60 20.59 45.98
N HIS A 22 18.78 21.93 45.89
CA HIS A 22 19.98 22.78 45.57
C HIS A 22 20.90 22.47 44.35
N LEU A 23 21.59 23.42 43.68
CA LEU A 23 22.07 24.81 43.95
C LEU A 23 21.69 25.76 42.77
N SER A 24 21.23 27.02 42.94
CA SER A 24 21.95 28.30 43.19
C SER A 24 23.09 28.63 42.18
N SER A 25 23.27 29.84 41.61
CA SER A 25 22.76 31.21 41.91
C SER A 25 23.08 32.21 40.75
N LEU A 26 22.72 33.50 40.95
CA LEU A 26 22.94 34.72 40.13
C LEU A 26 21.78 35.01 39.14
N ASP A 27 20.87 35.94 39.41
CA ASP A 27 20.99 37.42 39.59
C ASP A 27 21.35 38.16 38.30
N SER A 28 20.76 39.30 37.94
CA SER A 28 19.54 39.99 38.43
C SER A 28 19.14 41.12 37.45
N CYS A 29 17.95 41.69 37.68
CA CYS A 29 17.49 43.06 37.31
C CYS A 29 16.54 43.25 36.10
N SER A 30 15.24 43.39 36.44
CA SER A 30 14.37 44.58 36.24
C SER A 30 14.37 45.34 34.89
N GLY A 31 13.23 45.77 34.33
CA GLY A 31 11.84 45.75 34.81
C GLY A 31 10.85 46.11 33.68
N SER A 32 9.55 45.80 33.82
CA SER A 32 8.48 46.78 34.12
C SER A 32 8.41 48.01 33.17
N GLY A 33 7.29 48.30 32.50
CA GLY A 33 5.96 47.69 32.56
C GLY A 33 4.97 48.34 31.59
N ASP A 34 3.68 48.00 31.72
CA ASP A 34 2.60 48.34 30.80
C ASP A 34 2.31 49.84 30.61
N LEU A 35 1.75 50.20 29.46
CA LEU A 35 0.64 51.17 29.38
C LEU A 35 -0.14 51.04 28.05
N ALA A 36 -1.41 51.45 28.08
CA ALA A 36 -2.44 51.00 27.14
C ALA A 36 -2.89 52.05 26.10
N ASN A 37 -3.77 51.59 25.21
CA ASN A 37 -4.81 52.35 24.47
C ASN A 37 -4.45 53.18 23.22
N SER A 38 -4.80 52.57 22.08
CA SER A 38 -5.90 53.02 21.20
C SER A 38 -5.65 53.96 20.00
N ASN A 39 -6.07 53.41 18.84
CA ASN A 39 -6.94 54.02 17.80
C ASN A 39 -6.39 54.91 16.66
N LYS A 40 -6.94 54.59 15.47
CA LYS A 40 -7.12 55.39 14.22
C LYS A 40 -5.87 55.55 13.32
N ASN A 41 -5.86 54.90 12.15
CA ASN A 41 -6.34 55.41 10.82
C ASN A 41 -5.22 56.23 10.10
N LEU A 42 -5.04 56.28 8.77
CA LEU A 42 -5.81 55.83 7.61
C LEU A 42 -4.87 55.77 6.35
N ILE A 43 -5.11 54.84 5.41
CA ILE A 43 -4.99 54.96 3.92
C ILE A 43 -3.66 55.40 3.21
N ASP A 44 -3.41 54.73 2.08
CA ASP A 44 -2.53 55.02 0.92
C ASP A 44 -1.01 55.23 1.08
N VAL A 45 -0.23 54.25 0.59
CA VAL A 45 0.73 54.49 -0.50
C VAL A 45 0.72 53.29 -1.47
N LYS A 46 0.11 53.46 -2.64
CA LYS A 46 0.24 52.50 -3.77
C LYS A 46 0.76 53.18 -5.04
N GLN A 47 1.82 53.98 -4.91
CA GLN A 47 2.51 54.62 -6.06
C GLN A 47 3.92 55.13 -5.70
N THR A 48 4.95 54.30 -5.89
CA THR A 48 6.29 54.71 -6.38
C THR A 48 7.16 53.47 -6.63
N THR A 49 7.02 52.88 -7.82
CA THR A 49 7.89 51.80 -8.29
C THR A 49 8.53 52.20 -9.62
N GLU A 50 9.03 53.43 -9.69
CA GLU A 50 9.63 53.97 -10.92
C GLU A 50 10.70 55.05 -10.65
N THR A 51 11.60 54.79 -9.70
CA THR A 51 12.87 55.55 -9.58
C THR A 51 13.94 54.74 -8.85
N LEU A 52 14.43 53.66 -9.47
CA LEU A 52 15.75 53.05 -9.17
C LEU A 52 16.12 51.96 -10.22
N LYS A 53 16.23 52.38 -11.48
CA LYS A 53 17.05 51.68 -12.49
C LYS A 53 18.03 52.69 -13.09
N GLN A 54 19.29 52.62 -12.66
CA GLN A 54 20.54 52.87 -13.43
C GLN A 54 21.68 53.35 -12.51
N ALA A 55 22.56 52.42 -12.13
CA ALA A 55 23.99 52.67 -11.94
C ALA A 55 24.72 51.31 -12.05
N ASN A 56 25.75 51.23 -12.89
CA ASN A 56 26.59 50.03 -13.06
C ASN A 56 27.68 49.99 -11.97
N GLY A 57 28.19 48.81 -11.62
CA GLY A 57 29.41 48.75 -10.80
C GLY A 57 29.80 47.36 -10.29
N ILE A 58 30.84 46.80 -10.90
CA ILE A 58 31.63 45.63 -10.50
C ILE A 58 31.94 45.58 -8.99
N GLY A 59 31.89 44.39 -8.37
CA GLY A 59 32.75 44.09 -7.21
C GLY A 59 32.11 43.34 -6.02
N SER A 60 32.54 42.10 -5.84
CA SER A 60 32.68 41.35 -4.56
C SER A 60 32.28 42.05 -3.24
N CYS A 61 31.26 41.51 -2.54
CA CYS A 61 31.20 41.46 -1.07
C CYS A 61 30.00 40.62 -0.57
N LEU A 62 30.04 39.29 -0.71
CA LEU A 62 29.05 38.38 -0.07
C LEU A 62 29.64 37.06 0.46
N ASP A 63 30.95 37.01 0.75
CA ASP A 63 31.62 35.84 1.36
C ASP A 63 31.80 35.94 2.89
N ASN A 64 31.37 37.05 3.53
CA ASN A 64 31.67 37.35 4.95
C ASN A 64 30.49 37.19 5.93
N ILE A 65 29.42 36.48 5.58
CA ILE A 65 28.34 36.09 6.54
C ILE A 65 28.09 34.57 6.49
N ALA A 66 29.17 33.80 6.32
CA ALA A 66 29.19 32.35 6.48
C ALA A 66 30.28 31.86 7.47
N PHE A 67 31.18 32.74 7.91
CA PHE A 67 32.38 32.36 8.67
C PHE A 67 32.31 32.60 10.18
N GLU A 68 31.30 33.33 10.69
CA GLU A 68 31.15 33.61 12.14
C GLU A 68 30.18 32.65 12.88
N ILE A 69 29.54 31.71 12.19
CA ILE A 69 28.62 30.74 12.82
C ILE A 69 29.27 29.35 13.04
N GLU A 70 30.26 28.96 12.22
CA GLU A 70 30.94 27.67 12.38
C GLU A 70 31.96 27.64 13.55
N ASP A 71 32.56 28.79 13.92
CA ASP A 71 33.54 28.88 15.03
C ASP A 71 32.92 28.87 16.44
N GLU A 72 31.64 29.26 16.58
CA GLU A 72 30.87 29.09 17.83
C GLU A 72 30.46 27.63 18.04
N ILE A 73 30.01 26.94 16.97
CA ILE A 73 29.57 25.54 17.04
C ILE A 73 30.74 24.61 17.43
N SER A 74 31.93 24.82 16.87
CA SER A 74 33.12 24.03 17.21
C SER A 74 33.58 24.18 18.67
N LYS A 75 33.21 25.26 19.38
CA LYS A 75 33.52 25.47 20.80
C LYS A 75 32.49 24.82 21.73
N ILE A 76 31.27 24.58 21.25
CA ILE A 76 30.22 23.88 21.99
C ILE A 76 30.45 22.36 21.97
N GLU A 77 30.83 21.80 20.82
CA GLU A 77 31.10 20.35 20.69
C GLU A 77 32.30 19.88 21.53
N ALA A 78 33.32 20.73 21.70
CA ALA A 78 34.49 20.46 22.55
C ALA A 78 34.19 20.36 24.05
N ARG A 79 33.03 20.85 24.53
CA ARG A 79 32.64 20.76 25.96
C ARG A 79 31.84 19.50 26.32
N ASN A 80 31.28 18.78 25.35
CA ASN A 80 30.32 17.69 25.60
C ASN A 80 30.78 16.29 25.17
N GLY A 81 32.02 16.12 24.70
CA GLY A 81 32.72 14.83 24.74
C GLY A 81 32.21 13.72 23.81
N PHE A 82 31.74 14.05 22.60
CA PHE A 82 31.41 13.06 21.57
C PHE A 82 32.44 13.07 20.41
N ALA A 83 32.81 11.87 19.94
CA ALA A 83 33.81 11.71 18.88
C ALA A 83 33.17 11.74 17.48
N PRO A 84 33.80 12.39 16.47
CA PRO A 84 33.23 12.53 15.14
C PRO A 84 33.55 11.32 14.22
N SER A 85 32.58 10.89 13.42
CA SER A 85 32.81 10.00 12.28
C SER A 85 32.47 10.67 10.95
N ILE A 86 33.51 10.74 10.13
CA ILE A 86 33.66 11.33 8.79
C ILE A 86 32.41 11.26 7.89
N LYS A 87 31.99 12.42 7.35
CA LYS A 87 31.16 12.55 6.14
C LYS A 87 32.05 12.70 4.90
N SER A 88 31.81 11.92 3.85
CA SER A 88 32.40 12.13 2.52
C SER A 88 31.39 12.80 1.58
N LYS A 89 31.78 13.93 0.95
CA LYS A 89 31.03 14.52 -0.19
C LYS A 89 31.27 13.71 -1.48
N PRO A 90 30.31 13.68 -2.43
CA PRO A 90 30.50 13.09 -3.75
C PRO A 90 31.15 14.09 -4.72
N ASN A 91 31.73 13.60 -5.82
CA ASN A 91 31.97 14.43 -7.01
C ASN A 91 31.94 13.61 -8.31
N ASN A 92 31.51 14.27 -9.39
CA ASN A 92 31.21 13.72 -10.71
C ASN A 92 32.43 13.17 -11.48
N SER A 93 32.23 12.25 -12.44
CA SER A 93 32.19 12.62 -13.88
C SER A 93 32.26 11.43 -14.88
N TYR A 94 31.37 11.53 -15.89
CA TYR A 94 31.51 11.20 -17.33
C TYR A 94 31.97 9.83 -17.91
N SER A 95 31.53 9.66 -19.16
CA SER A 95 31.80 8.60 -20.16
C SER A 95 33.28 8.56 -20.58
N ASP A 96 33.84 7.47 -21.16
CA ASP A 96 33.48 6.93 -22.48
C ASP A 96 34.09 5.54 -22.76
N ALA A 97 33.85 5.02 -23.97
CA ALA A 97 34.22 3.66 -24.41
C ALA A 97 35.67 3.51 -24.95
N ILE A 98 35.96 2.29 -25.45
CA ILE A 98 37.05 1.84 -26.34
C ILE A 98 38.07 0.87 -25.70
N ALA A 99 38.62 -0.01 -26.54
CA ALA A 99 39.18 -1.31 -26.22
C ALA A 99 40.72 -1.37 -26.11
N SER A 100 41.16 -2.48 -25.50
CA SER A 100 42.35 -3.28 -25.83
C SER A 100 43.76 -2.80 -25.44
N THR A 101 44.57 -3.79 -25.02
CA THR A 101 46.07 -3.82 -24.93
C THR A 101 46.77 -2.84 -23.97
N SER A 102 47.94 -3.11 -23.39
CA SER A 102 48.66 -4.38 -23.07
C SER A 102 49.94 -4.05 -22.27
N LYS A 103 50.38 -4.96 -21.38
CA LYS A 103 51.76 -5.13 -20.85
C LYS A 103 52.47 -3.98 -20.09
N ASP A 104 53.08 -4.35 -18.97
CA ASP A 104 54.55 -4.35 -18.66
C ASP A 104 54.68 -4.83 -17.19
N GLU A 105 55.46 -5.84 -16.75
CA GLU A 105 56.70 -6.53 -17.19
C GLU A 105 58.03 -5.88 -16.73
N ILE A 106 58.46 -6.19 -15.49
CA ILE A 106 59.84 -6.13 -14.97
C ILE A 106 59.97 -7.32 -13.97
N CYS A 107 60.73 -8.42 -14.19
CA CYS A 107 62.19 -8.64 -14.32
C CYS A 107 62.97 -8.53 -12.98
N PHE A 108 63.99 -9.35 -12.64
CA PHE A 108 64.72 -10.42 -13.35
C PHE A 108 65.26 -11.52 -12.37
N THR A 109 65.65 -12.67 -12.92
CA THR A 109 66.34 -13.81 -12.29
C THR A 109 67.88 -13.70 -12.23
N ILE A 110 68.54 -14.50 -11.37
CA ILE A 110 69.91 -15.08 -11.47
C ILE A 110 70.07 -16.02 -10.24
N THR A 111 69.99 -17.37 -10.33
CA THR A 111 70.91 -18.42 -10.83
C THR A 111 72.15 -18.74 -9.97
N GLY A 112 72.30 -20.01 -9.61
CA GLY A 112 73.52 -20.65 -9.07
C GLY A 112 73.42 -22.18 -9.17
N SER A 113 74.49 -22.87 -9.55
CA SER A 113 74.49 -24.29 -9.94
C SER A 113 75.51 -25.17 -9.17
N ASN A 114 75.56 -26.47 -9.54
CA ASN A 114 76.52 -27.53 -9.16
C ASN A 114 76.13 -28.37 -7.92
N ASN A 115 76.33 -29.70 -7.85
CA ASN A 115 76.63 -30.71 -8.89
C ASN A 115 76.45 -32.17 -8.34
N ASN A 116 76.41 -33.15 -9.27
CA ASN A 116 76.74 -34.60 -9.18
C ASN A 116 75.62 -35.68 -9.23
N GLU A 117 75.61 -36.42 -10.36
CA GLU A 117 75.73 -37.90 -10.53
C GLU A 117 74.74 -38.88 -9.83
N SER A 118 74.24 -39.98 -10.43
CA SER A 118 74.66 -40.71 -11.65
C SER A 118 73.61 -41.70 -12.24
N ILE A 119 73.63 -41.87 -13.58
CA ILE A 119 73.45 -43.13 -14.37
C ILE A 119 72.10 -43.90 -14.24
N SER A 120 71.06 -43.63 -15.06
CA SER A 120 70.74 -44.20 -16.41
C SER A 120 69.53 -45.20 -16.39
N SER A 121 68.90 -45.72 -17.46
CA SER A 121 69.10 -45.65 -18.94
C SER A 121 67.77 -45.77 -19.77
N SER A 122 67.73 -46.54 -20.87
CA SER A 122 66.77 -46.65 -22.00
C SER A 122 66.04 -48.02 -22.11
N GLY A 123 64.94 -48.24 -22.85
CA GLY A 123 64.09 -47.39 -23.72
C GLY A 123 63.07 -48.22 -24.58
N ASP A 124 62.23 -47.54 -25.38
CA ASP A 124 61.50 -47.99 -26.62
C ASP A 124 60.50 -49.20 -26.60
N THR A 125 59.46 -49.36 -27.47
CA THR A 125 58.76 -48.51 -28.48
C THR A 125 57.33 -49.05 -28.84
N GLN A 126 56.48 -48.16 -29.37
CA GLN A 126 55.40 -48.29 -30.41
C GLN A 126 54.36 -49.47 -30.56
N ARG A 127 53.10 -49.02 -30.84
CA ARG A 127 52.08 -49.46 -31.86
C ARG A 127 51.23 -50.77 -31.75
N LYS A 128 49.90 -50.53 -31.85
CA LYS A 128 48.78 -51.23 -32.54
C LYS A 128 48.91 -52.68 -33.09
N GLU A 129 47.92 -53.52 -32.70
CA GLU A 129 47.07 -54.46 -33.50
C GLU A 129 47.73 -55.57 -34.39
N PRO A 130 47.00 -56.65 -34.80
CA PRO A 130 46.05 -57.50 -34.06
C PRO A 130 46.23 -59.04 -34.34
N ASP A 131 45.33 -59.85 -33.77
CA ASP A 131 44.72 -61.08 -34.35
C ASP A 131 45.44 -62.45 -34.55
N ILE A 132 44.60 -63.48 -34.37
CA ILE A 132 44.58 -64.84 -34.98
C ILE A 132 45.49 -65.99 -34.45
N SER A 133 44.85 -67.17 -34.43
CA SER A 133 45.23 -68.51 -33.95
C SER A 133 46.20 -69.33 -34.82
N THR A 134 46.87 -70.35 -34.25
CA THR A 134 46.58 -71.80 -34.50
C THR A 134 47.52 -72.78 -33.74
N ASN A 135 46.97 -73.99 -33.50
CA ASN A 135 47.48 -75.37 -33.34
C ASN A 135 48.99 -75.72 -33.56
N ASP A 136 49.55 -76.91 -33.23
CA ASP A 136 48.93 -78.27 -33.17
C ASP A 136 49.75 -79.37 -32.42
N SER A 137 49.06 -80.47 -32.08
CA SER A 137 49.53 -81.89 -31.98
C SER A 137 50.46 -82.31 -30.80
N THR A 138 50.54 -83.57 -30.30
CA THR A 138 50.09 -84.92 -30.76
C THR A 138 49.74 -85.92 -29.61
N ILE A 139 48.60 -86.63 -29.74
CA ILE A 139 48.28 -88.10 -29.60
C ILE A 139 48.88 -89.04 -28.49
N THR A 140 48.02 -89.96 -27.99
CA THR A 140 48.25 -91.31 -27.33
C THR A 140 48.36 -91.40 -25.78
N SER A 141 48.07 -92.53 -25.10
CA SER A 141 46.94 -93.50 -25.20
C SER A 141 46.79 -94.37 -23.91
N ARG A 142 45.56 -94.88 -23.66
CA ARG A 142 45.14 -96.12 -22.94
C ARG A 142 45.95 -96.78 -21.79
N ARG A 143 45.14 -97.26 -20.82
CA ARG A 143 45.16 -98.56 -20.07
C ARG A 143 45.93 -98.72 -18.73
N SER A 144 45.12 -98.71 -17.65
CA SER A 144 44.93 -99.79 -16.66
C SER A 144 46.13 -100.47 -15.95
N LYS A 145 46.05 -100.54 -14.61
CA LYS A 145 45.65 -101.78 -13.91
C LYS A 145 45.18 -101.52 -12.47
N ASN A 146 44.14 -102.23 -12.06
CA ASN A 146 43.67 -102.31 -10.67
C ASN A 146 44.65 -103.11 -9.80
N VAL A 147 44.79 -102.79 -8.52
CA VAL A 147 44.85 -103.79 -7.41
C VAL A 147 44.27 -103.16 -6.11
N GLN A 148 43.33 -103.91 -5.52
CA GLN A 148 42.84 -103.92 -4.11
C GLN A 148 42.04 -102.75 -3.51
N ILE A 149 41.04 -103.19 -2.73
CA ILE A 149 40.07 -102.48 -1.90
C ILE A 149 40.41 -102.81 -0.44
N LEU A 150 39.99 -101.93 0.48
CA LEU A 150 40.06 -101.91 1.96
C LEU A 150 41.00 -100.79 2.43
N ASP A 151 40.60 -99.87 3.30
CA ASP A 151 39.64 -100.05 4.41
C ASP A 151 38.68 -98.87 4.67
N PHE A 152 37.68 -99.11 5.52
CA PHE A 152 36.73 -98.08 5.99
C PHE A 152 37.40 -97.01 6.86
N ALA A 153 37.24 -95.73 6.51
CA ALA A 153 37.57 -94.61 7.39
C ALA A 153 36.47 -93.53 7.39
N ASN A 154 35.64 -93.55 8.43
CA ASN A 154 34.64 -92.50 8.71
C ASN A 154 35.32 -91.13 8.89
N LYS A 155 35.24 -90.26 7.87
CA LYS A 155 35.76 -88.89 7.98
C LYS A 155 34.74 -87.98 8.67
N LYS A 156 34.73 -88.00 10.00
CA LYS A 156 33.99 -87.02 10.83
C LYS A 156 34.32 -85.59 10.37
N GLU A 157 33.32 -84.80 10.01
CA GLU A 157 33.48 -83.35 9.87
C GLU A 157 33.95 -82.74 11.20
N SER A 158 34.89 -81.79 11.13
CA SER A 158 35.43 -81.20 12.36
C SER A 158 34.43 -80.24 13.02
N PRO A 159 34.27 -80.27 14.36
CA PRO A 159 33.26 -79.45 15.06
C PRO A 159 33.45 -77.93 14.88
N LYS A 160 34.67 -77.47 14.55
CA LYS A 160 34.95 -76.05 14.26
C LYS A 160 34.25 -75.54 12.99
N GLN A 161 34.08 -76.38 11.97
CA GLN A 161 33.55 -75.96 10.66
C GLN A 161 32.02 -75.82 10.68
N SER A 162 31.33 -76.67 11.45
CA SER A 162 29.90 -76.53 11.77
C SER A 162 29.63 -75.28 12.63
N TYR A 163 30.49 -74.99 13.60
CA TYR A 163 30.38 -73.81 14.45
C TYR A 163 30.52 -72.50 13.65
N LEU A 164 31.48 -72.43 12.73
CA LEU A 164 31.65 -71.27 11.83
C LEU A 164 30.43 -71.02 10.93
N LYS A 165 29.86 -72.07 10.31
CA LYS A 165 28.62 -71.94 9.51
C LYS A 165 27.44 -71.48 10.37
N ARG A 166 27.30 -72.00 11.60
CA ARG A 166 26.28 -71.51 12.55
C ARG A 166 26.52 -70.06 12.96
N PHE A 167 27.76 -69.64 13.20
CA PHE A 167 28.09 -68.26 13.56
C PHE A 167 27.78 -67.30 12.40
N GLN A 168 28.17 -67.65 11.16
CA GLN A 168 27.83 -66.91 9.96
C GLN A 168 26.31 -66.79 9.75
N LEU A 169 25.55 -67.86 10.00
CA LEU A 169 24.09 -67.82 9.92
C LEU A 169 23.48 -66.87 10.96
N HIS A 170 23.89 -66.98 12.24
CA HIS A 170 23.41 -66.06 13.28
C HIS A 170 23.81 -64.60 13.01
N PHE A 171 25.00 -64.36 12.44
CA PHE A 171 25.47 -63.03 12.06
C PHE A 171 24.67 -62.45 10.89
N MET A 172 24.37 -63.24 9.85
CA MET A 172 23.49 -62.86 8.75
C MET A 172 22.06 -62.56 9.24
N VAL A 173 21.51 -63.40 10.14
CA VAL A 173 20.20 -63.18 10.76
C VAL A 173 20.20 -61.90 11.60
N ALA A 174 21.25 -61.64 12.38
CA ALA A 174 21.39 -60.42 13.17
C ALA A 174 21.47 -59.16 12.29
N ILE A 175 22.24 -59.17 11.20
CA ILE A 175 22.29 -58.07 10.22
C ILE A 175 20.90 -57.86 9.59
N THR A 176 20.22 -58.95 9.18
CA THR A 176 18.90 -58.85 8.57
C THR A 176 17.88 -58.28 9.56
N PHE A 177 17.94 -58.68 10.83
CA PHE A 177 17.09 -58.16 11.90
C PHE A 177 17.37 -56.69 12.20
N LEU A 178 18.64 -56.27 12.24
CA LEU A 178 19.04 -54.85 12.36
C LEU A 178 18.60 -54.03 11.15
N PHE A 179 18.65 -54.59 9.94
CA PHE A 179 18.17 -53.93 8.73
C PHE A 179 16.64 -53.79 8.74
N ILE A 180 15.90 -54.81 9.19
CA ILE A 180 14.45 -54.74 9.38
C ILE A 180 14.10 -53.70 10.45
N ILE A 181 14.79 -53.66 11.59
CA ILE A 181 14.59 -52.63 12.62
C ILE A 181 14.90 -51.24 12.04
N GLY A 182 16.03 -51.07 11.33
CA GLY A 182 16.38 -49.79 10.71
C GLY A 182 15.32 -49.31 9.70
N ASN A 183 14.77 -50.21 8.88
CA ASN A 183 13.68 -49.88 7.96
C ASN A 183 12.36 -49.62 8.69
N LEU A 184 12.02 -50.37 9.75
CA LEU A 184 10.83 -50.12 10.56
C LEU A 184 10.93 -48.79 11.32
N SER A 185 12.12 -48.44 11.84
CA SER A 185 12.39 -47.14 12.46
C SER A 185 12.35 -46.00 11.44
N ALA A 186 12.87 -46.21 10.22
CA ALA A 186 12.78 -45.22 9.14
C ALA A 186 11.33 -45.01 8.68
N VAL A 187 10.59 -46.09 8.42
CA VAL A 187 9.16 -46.05 8.08
C VAL A 187 8.35 -45.40 9.20
N TRP A 188 8.62 -45.74 10.46
CA TRP A 188 7.98 -45.11 11.62
C TRP A 188 8.33 -43.62 11.71
N HIS A 189 9.58 -43.22 11.47
CA HIS A 189 10.01 -41.83 11.47
C HIS A 189 9.32 -41.01 10.37
N PHE A 190 9.33 -41.49 9.12
CA PHE A 190 8.62 -40.82 8.01
C PHE A 190 7.09 -40.81 8.21
N HIS A 191 6.52 -41.87 8.79
CA HIS A 191 5.09 -41.92 9.13
C HIS A 191 4.73 -41.00 10.30
N GLU A 192 5.63 -40.77 11.25
CA GLU A 192 5.44 -39.81 12.33
C GLU A 192 5.62 -38.36 11.84
N GLU A 193 6.52 -38.08 10.88
CA GLU A 193 6.53 -36.80 10.16
C GLU A 193 5.21 -36.56 9.39
N GLU A 194 4.67 -37.57 8.70
CA GLU A 194 3.34 -37.46 8.05
C GLU A 194 2.18 -37.27 9.06
N ARG A 195 2.34 -37.68 10.32
CA ARG A 195 1.37 -37.36 11.39
C ARG A 195 1.49 -35.92 11.90
N LEU A 196 2.71 -35.35 11.92
CA LEU A 196 2.98 -34.00 12.39
C LEU A 196 2.55 -32.92 11.36
N ALA A 197 2.57 -33.27 10.07
CA ALA A 197 2.16 -32.41 8.96
C ALA A 197 0.69 -32.65 8.54
N ILE A 198 -0.24 -31.85 9.06
CA ILE A 198 -1.66 -32.02 8.77
C ILE A 198 -1.98 -31.45 7.38
N LYS A 199 -2.45 -32.32 6.46
CA LYS A 199 -2.92 -31.95 5.12
C LYS A 199 -4.26 -31.23 5.23
N MET A 200 -4.29 -29.95 4.89
CA MET A 200 -5.46 -29.08 4.98
C MET A 200 -6.00 -28.77 3.57
N GLY A 201 -6.86 -29.65 3.07
CA GLY A 201 -7.26 -29.64 1.67
C GLY A 201 -6.15 -30.13 0.73
N ARG A 202 -6.26 -29.84 -0.57
CA ARG A 202 -5.30 -30.34 -1.58
C ARG A 202 -3.99 -29.57 -1.64
N ARG A 203 -4.04 -28.26 -1.32
CA ARG A 203 -2.95 -27.31 -1.63
C ARG A 203 -2.26 -26.69 -0.43
N ILE A 204 -2.72 -26.96 0.79
CA ILE A 204 -2.14 -26.34 1.99
C ILE A 204 -1.86 -27.44 3.02
N SER A 205 -0.72 -27.32 3.70
CA SER A 205 -0.34 -28.21 4.80
C SER A 205 0.29 -27.42 5.94
N PHE A 206 -0.04 -27.80 7.17
CA PHE A 206 0.47 -27.17 8.38
C PHE A 206 1.27 -28.18 9.20
N ASP A 207 2.55 -27.89 9.42
CA ASP A 207 3.39 -28.63 10.35
C ASP A 207 3.16 -28.07 11.77
N THR A 208 2.63 -28.93 12.64
CA THR A 208 2.31 -28.60 14.03
C THR A 208 3.52 -28.35 14.93
N SER A 209 4.69 -28.91 14.57
CA SER A 209 5.92 -28.84 15.36
C SER A 209 6.73 -27.57 15.07
N SER A 210 6.89 -27.22 13.78
CA SER A 210 7.56 -25.99 13.34
C SER A 210 6.62 -24.78 13.22
N ARG A 211 5.29 -25.03 13.26
CA ARG A 211 4.19 -24.08 13.04
C ARG A 211 4.26 -23.39 11.67
N VAL A 212 4.75 -24.12 10.67
CA VAL A 212 4.88 -23.64 9.29
C VAL A 212 3.68 -24.07 8.46
N LEU A 213 3.00 -23.09 7.90
CA LEU A 213 1.96 -23.24 6.90
C LEU A 213 2.62 -23.18 5.50
N THR A 214 2.44 -24.25 4.73
CA THR A 214 3.08 -24.52 3.44
C THR A 214 2.02 -24.68 2.35
N PHE A 215 2.36 -24.28 1.13
CA PHE A 215 1.46 -24.25 -0.02
C PHE A 215 2.04 -25.16 -1.12
N LYS A 216 1.24 -26.15 -1.55
CA LYS A 216 1.56 -27.14 -2.60
C LYS A 216 0.94 -26.71 -3.94
N ASP A 217 1.54 -27.15 -5.05
CA ASP A 217 1.29 -26.73 -6.45
C ASP A 217 2.01 -25.45 -6.90
N ALA A 218 2.80 -24.80 -6.02
CA ALA A 218 3.78 -23.82 -6.48
C ALA A 218 4.82 -24.55 -7.37
N PRO A 219 5.10 -24.10 -8.62
CA PRO A 219 6.01 -24.81 -9.53
C PRO A 219 7.37 -25.02 -8.87
N TRP A 220 8.07 -26.11 -9.20
CA TRP A 220 9.20 -26.66 -8.42
C TRP A 220 10.42 -25.70 -8.24
N SER A 221 10.42 -24.52 -8.86
CA SER A 221 11.34 -23.41 -8.63
C SER A 221 10.95 -22.45 -7.48
N SER A 222 9.71 -22.47 -6.99
CA SER A 222 9.14 -21.49 -6.05
C SER A 222 9.17 -21.96 -4.57
N LEU A 223 10.39 -22.28 -4.11
CA LEU A 223 10.72 -22.91 -2.83
C LEU A 223 10.43 -22.07 -1.56
N GLN A 224 9.76 -20.91 -1.68
CA GLN A 224 9.97 -19.79 -0.76
C GLN A 224 8.73 -19.06 -0.21
N PHE A 225 7.49 -19.50 -0.48
CA PHE A 225 6.33 -19.00 0.29
C PHE A 225 6.05 -19.86 1.52
N LYS A 226 6.24 -19.28 2.71
CA LYS A 226 5.98 -19.93 4.01
C LYS A 226 5.31 -18.96 4.98
N GLY A 227 4.22 -19.41 5.59
CA GLY A 227 3.63 -18.75 6.76
C GLY A 227 4.18 -19.37 8.05
N TYR A 228 4.68 -18.55 8.96
CA TYR A 228 5.19 -18.94 10.28
C TYR A 228 4.20 -18.42 11.32
N LEU A 229 3.40 -19.32 11.88
CA LEU A 229 2.35 -18.94 12.82
C LEU A 229 2.86 -18.96 14.27
N ALA A 230 2.44 -17.98 15.07
CA ALA A 230 2.94 -17.72 16.42
C ALA A 230 4.48 -17.74 16.49
N ASN A 231 5.11 -16.85 15.72
CA ASN A 231 6.55 -16.66 15.63
C ASN A 231 7.18 -16.16 16.96
N ASN A 232 6.35 -15.69 17.90
CA ASN A 232 6.73 -15.30 19.26
C ASN A 232 6.88 -16.49 20.23
N ILE A 233 6.30 -17.66 19.91
CA ILE A 233 6.40 -18.85 20.76
C ILE A 233 7.74 -19.56 20.46
N PRO A 234 8.47 -20.11 21.44
CA PRO A 234 9.66 -20.93 21.18
C PRO A 234 9.39 -22.09 20.20
N LYS A 235 10.37 -22.41 19.35
CA LYS A 235 10.28 -23.59 18.45
C LYS A 235 10.39 -24.88 19.26
N GLY A 236 9.76 -25.95 18.79
CA GLY A 236 9.75 -27.26 19.47
C GLY A 236 8.75 -27.41 20.63
N TRP A 237 8.10 -26.32 21.07
CA TRP A 237 6.99 -26.40 22.02
C TRP A 237 5.74 -26.92 21.32
N LEU A 238 5.41 -28.21 21.55
CA LEU A 238 4.25 -28.88 20.95
C LEU A 238 2.92 -28.37 21.56
N PRO A 239 1.89 -28.09 20.74
CA PRO A 239 0.57 -27.74 21.24
C PRO A 239 -0.20 -28.94 21.80
N LEU A 240 -1.11 -28.67 22.73
CA LEU A 240 -2.19 -29.58 23.06
C LEU A 240 -3.32 -29.45 22.03
N VAL A 241 -3.68 -30.54 21.35
CA VAL A 241 -4.87 -30.59 20.49
C VAL A 241 -6.12 -30.51 21.35
N CYS A 242 -7.02 -29.57 21.06
CA CYS A 242 -8.24 -29.37 21.84
C CYS A 242 -9.17 -30.60 21.74
N SER A 243 -9.74 -31.03 22.87
CA SER A 243 -10.43 -32.32 22.98
C SER A 243 -11.65 -32.50 22.07
N ALA A 244 -12.29 -31.42 21.61
CA ALA A 244 -13.52 -31.46 20.83
C ALA A 244 -13.31 -31.81 19.34
N ASP A 245 -12.18 -31.42 18.75
CA ASP A 245 -12.01 -31.41 17.28
C ASP A 245 -11.17 -32.56 16.72
N LYS A 246 -10.77 -33.54 17.56
CA LYS A 246 -9.88 -34.67 17.20
C LYS A 246 -10.33 -35.54 16.00
N LYS A 247 -11.55 -35.36 15.49
CA LYS A 247 -12.11 -36.10 14.33
C LYS A 247 -12.37 -35.22 13.10
N ASN A 248 -12.27 -33.89 13.18
CA ASN A 248 -12.63 -33.02 12.06
C ASN A 248 -11.39 -32.45 11.35
N VAL A 249 -11.05 -32.99 10.19
CA VAL A 249 -9.90 -32.51 9.39
C VAL A 249 -10.10 -31.08 8.85
N SER A 250 -11.34 -30.56 8.84
CA SER A 250 -11.59 -29.17 8.43
C SER A 250 -11.44 -28.14 9.55
N LYS A 251 -11.47 -28.55 10.83
CA LYS A 251 -11.41 -27.64 11.99
C LYS A 251 -10.36 -28.12 12.98
N MET A 252 -9.33 -27.30 13.19
CA MET A 252 -8.23 -27.66 14.07
C MET A 252 -8.07 -26.62 15.16
N CYS A 253 -8.10 -27.08 16.41
CA CYS A 253 -7.85 -26.26 17.59
C CYS A 253 -6.58 -26.77 18.29
N MET A 254 -5.62 -25.85 18.50
CA MET A 254 -4.33 -26.12 19.14
C MET A 254 -4.10 -25.10 20.25
N ARG A 255 -3.56 -25.55 21.39
CA ARG A 255 -3.39 -24.73 22.58
C ARG A 255 -2.00 -24.89 23.20
N TRP A 256 -1.29 -23.78 23.32
CA TRP A 256 -0.11 -23.62 24.16
C TRP A 256 -0.57 -23.06 25.51
N LYS A 257 -0.68 -23.94 26.51
CA LYS A 257 -1.28 -23.62 27.82
C LYS A 257 -0.53 -22.45 28.50
N GLY A 258 -1.25 -21.37 28.81
CA GLY A 258 -0.70 -20.16 29.44
C GLY A 258 -0.26 -19.09 28.44
N ILE A 259 -0.20 -19.42 27.14
CA ILE A 259 0.23 -18.53 26.06
C ILE A 259 -0.95 -18.23 25.14
N ALA A 260 -1.38 -19.18 24.31
CA ALA A 260 -2.37 -18.91 23.27
C ALA A 260 -3.10 -20.17 22.78
N ARG A 261 -4.22 -19.94 22.11
CA ARG A 261 -4.99 -20.93 21.35
C ARG A 261 -5.14 -20.45 19.91
N VAL A 262 -4.97 -21.34 18.95
CA VAL A 262 -5.36 -21.09 17.55
C VAL A 262 -6.49 -22.03 17.16
N ASN A 263 -7.43 -21.48 16.39
CA ASN A 263 -8.46 -22.21 15.68
C ASN A 263 -8.26 -21.96 14.19
N LEU A 264 -8.10 -23.02 13.41
CA LEU A 264 -7.94 -23.00 11.96
C LEU A 264 -9.18 -23.67 11.34
N ASP A 265 -9.96 -22.92 10.56
CA ASP A 265 -11.19 -23.40 9.92
C ASP A 265 -11.03 -23.41 8.39
N TYR A 266 -10.73 -24.59 7.86
CA TYR A 266 -10.59 -24.84 6.43
C TYR A 266 -11.96 -24.95 5.75
N HIS A 267 -12.10 -24.20 4.66
CA HIS A 267 -13.27 -24.26 3.80
C HIS A 267 -12.85 -24.03 2.34
N GLN A 268 -13.51 -24.73 1.42
CA GLN A 268 -13.31 -24.54 0.00
C GLN A 268 -14.33 -23.54 -0.55
N VAL A 269 -13.88 -22.56 -1.33
CA VAL A 269 -14.72 -21.52 -1.92
C VAL A 269 -14.50 -21.52 -3.43
N GLY A 270 -15.35 -22.25 -4.15
CA GLY A 270 -15.14 -22.51 -5.58
C GLY A 270 -13.84 -23.29 -5.82
N SER A 271 -12.91 -22.69 -6.57
CA SER A 271 -11.55 -23.21 -6.79
C SER A 271 -10.59 -22.97 -5.63
N LEU A 272 -10.91 -22.08 -4.67
CA LEU A 272 -9.98 -21.63 -3.64
C LEU A 272 -9.96 -22.54 -2.41
N SER A 273 -8.76 -22.77 -1.89
CA SER A 273 -8.54 -23.31 -0.54
C SER A 273 -8.41 -22.14 0.44
N CYS A 274 -9.37 -21.97 1.36
CA CYS A 274 -9.42 -20.86 2.30
C CYS A 274 -9.39 -21.31 3.76
N PHE A 275 -8.81 -20.47 4.61
CA PHE A 275 -8.64 -20.69 6.04
C PHE A 275 -9.08 -19.46 6.80
N ASN A 276 -9.97 -19.62 7.78
CA ASN A 276 -10.11 -18.61 8.83
C ASN A 276 -9.12 -18.96 9.94
N VAL A 277 -8.19 -18.04 10.23
CA VAL A 277 -7.24 -18.14 11.34
C VAL A 277 -7.78 -17.28 12.49
N LYS A 278 -7.95 -17.87 13.67
CA LYS A 278 -8.33 -17.17 14.90
C LYS A 278 -7.38 -17.56 16.02
N TRP A 279 -6.54 -16.63 16.44
CA TRP A 279 -5.78 -16.72 17.68
C TRP A 279 -6.52 -16.03 18.82
N ASP A 280 -6.52 -16.67 19.99
CA ASP A 280 -6.98 -16.11 21.27
C ASP A 280 -5.81 -16.24 22.28
N ALA A 281 -5.33 -15.14 22.85
CA ALA A 281 -4.30 -15.17 23.90
C ALA A 281 -4.88 -15.63 25.26
N ASP A 282 -4.07 -16.34 26.05
CA ASP A 282 -4.43 -16.74 27.42
C ASP A 282 -4.24 -15.62 28.44
N ASN A 283 -3.42 -14.60 28.14
CA ASN A 283 -3.17 -13.45 29.00
C ASN A 283 -3.00 -12.14 28.18
N GLN A 284 -3.12 -10.98 28.85
CA GLN A 284 -3.03 -9.66 28.22
C GLN A 284 -1.62 -9.29 27.70
N ASN A 285 -0.57 -9.93 28.23
CA ASN A 285 0.83 -9.61 27.94
C ASN A 285 1.37 -10.28 26.67
N GLU A 286 0.69 -11.29 26.13
CA GLU A 286 1.10 -11.93 24.86
C GLU A 286 0.99 -11.02 23.64
N VAL A 287 1.95 -11.17 22.72
CA VAL A 287 1.92 -10.60 21.36
C VAL A 287 1.70 -11.76 20.38
N LEU A 288 0.49 -11.94 19.86
CA LEU A 288 0.25 -12.93 18.82
C LEU A 288 0.87 -12.42 17.51
N ARG A 289 1.77 -13.19 16.88
CA ARG A 289 2.45 -12.80 15.63
C ARG A 289 2.50 -13.93 14.62
N ASP A 290 1.93 -13.69 13.45
CA ASP A 290 2.05 -14.56 12.27
C ASP A 290 2.84 -13.83 11.17
N CYS A 291 3.85 -14.48 10.58
CA CYS A 291 4.72 -13.86 9.57
C CYS A 291 4.76 -14.68 8.27
N TYR A 292 4.67 -14.00 7.13
CA TYR A 292 4.63 -14.56 5.79
C TYR A 292 5.86 -14.12 5.01
N ILE A 293 6.72 -15.07 4.67
CA ILE A 293 7.97 -14.81 3.95
C ILE A 293 7.82 -15.31 2.52
N SER A 294 8.23 -14.48 1.53
CA SER A 294 8.05 -14.76 0.11
C SER A 294 9.07 -14.05 -0.79
N ASN A 295 9.29 -14.58 -1.99
CA ASN A 295 9.88 -13.87 -3.13
C ASN A 295 8.82 -13.35 -4.12
N LEU A 296 7.57 -13.17 -3.66
CA LEU A 296 6.43 -12.84 -4.51
C LEU A 296 6.20 -11.32 -4.55
N ASP A 297 5.60 -10.87 -5.66
CA ASP A 297 4.98 -9.55 -5.75
C ASP A 297 3.73 -9.53 -4.89
N TRP A 298 3.55 -8.46 -4.14
CA TRP A 298 2.35 -8.21 -3.35
C TRP A 298 1.67 -6.92 -3.82
N PHE A 299 0.35 -6.98 -3.89
CA PHE A 299 -0.55 -5.92 -4.30
C PHE A 299 -1.60 -5.75 -3.21
N GLY A 300 -2.02 -4.52 -2.91
CA GLY A 300 -2.97 -4.25 -1.82
C GLY A 300 -2.77 -2.87 -1.23
N SER A 301 -3.33 -2.66 -0.03
CA SER A 301 -3.17 -1.39 0.69
C SER A 301 -1.77 -1.25 1.31
N SER A 302 -1.32 0.00 1.44
CA SER A 302 -0.06 0.41 2.09
C SER A 302 -0.37 1.26 3.31
N ASN A 303 0.16 0.88 4.49
CA ASN A 303 -0.21 1.55 5.75
C ASN A 303 0.27 3.01 5.87
N THR A 304 1.17 3.48 5.01
CA THR A 304 1.80 4.82 5.11
C THR A 304 1.14 5.88 4.23
N GLY A 305 0.11 5.54 3.45
CA GLY A 305 -0.46 6.43 2.43
C GLY A 305 0.42 6.62 1.19
N ASP A 306 1.62 6.02 1.15
CA ASP A 306 2.45 5.90 -0.05
C ASP A 306 2.08 4.64 -0.84
N PHE A 307 1.24 4.82 -1.86
CA PHE A 307 0.71 3.72 -2.66
C PHE A 307 1.79 3.22 -3.62
N GLN A 308 2.61 2.25 -3.17
CA GLN A 308 3.58 1.58 -4.04
C GLN A 308 2.93 0.42 -4.81
N TRP A 309 3.35 0.26 -6.07
CA TRP A 309 2.91 -0.84 -6.92
C TRP A 309 4.09 -1.47 -7.68
N PRO A 310 4.30 -2.80 -7.57
CA PRO A 310 3.92 -3.65 -6.43
C PRO A 310 4.60 -3.21 -5.10
N LEU A 311 4.14 -3.74 -3.97
CA LEU A 311 4.62 -3.43 -2.61
C LEU A 311 6.05 -3.95 -2.30
N GLN A 312 6.81 -4.39 -3.32
CA GLN A 312 8.11 -5.07 -3.15
C GLN A 312 9.20 -4.23 -2.47
N ASN A 313 9.11 -2.89 -2.48
CA ASN A 313 10.14 -1.99 -1.95
C ASN A 313 9.72 -1.29 -0.66
N VAL A 314 8.57 -1.66 -0.11
CA VAL A 314 8.03 -1.06 1.10
C VAL A 314 8.70 -1.67 2.34
N SER A 315 9.10 -0.82 3.28
CA SER A 315 9.61 -1.23 4.59
C SER A 315 9.04 -0.31 5.67
N TYR A 316 8.09 -0.82 6.47
CA TYR A 316 7.54 -0.10 7.62
C TYR A 316 7.34 -1.01 8.85
N SER A 317 7.62 -0.45 10.02
CA SER A 317 7.59 -1.18 11.29
C SER A 317 6.31 -0.91 12.08
N HIS A 318 5.47 -1.95 12.22
CA HIS A 318 4.42 -2.05 13.24
C HIS A 318 3.46 -0.85 13.35
N SER A 319 3.09 -0.21 12.24
CA SER A 319 2.13 0.90 12.30
C SER A 319 0.78 0.40 12.86
N PRO A 320 0.07 1.21 13.67
CA PRO A 320 -1.33 0.95 13.95
C PRO A 320 -2.09 0.87 12.62
N ASN A 321 -2.97 -0.12 12.48
CA ASN A 321 -3.68 -0.36 11.22
C ASN A 321 -4.55 0.83 10.76
N TYR A 322 -4.91 1.68 11.71
CA TYR A 322 -5.87 2.75 11.49
C TYR A 322 -5.25 4.13 11.35
N THR A 323 -3.95 4.30 11.66
CA THR A 323 -3.38 5.65 11.78
C THR A 323 -2.23 6.01 10.84
N PHE A 324 -2.35 7.21 10.28
CA PHE A 324 -1.36 7.91 9.50
C PHE A 324 -0.40 8.63 10.46
N ASN A 325 0.72 7.98 10.76
CA ASN A 325 1.88 8.43 11.54
C ASN A 325 1.68 8.77 13.03
N ASP A 326 0.49 9.19 13.48
CA ASP A 326 0.22 9.63 14.86
C ASP A 326 -0.91 8.86 15.56
N VAL A 327 -1.19 9.20 16.81
CA VAL A 327 -2.35 8.69 17.55
C VAL A 327 -3.60 9.52 17.16
N ASN A 328 -4.63 8.87 16.60
CA ASN A 328 -5.95 9.41 16.20
C ASN A 328 -6.10 10.06 14.81
N THR A 329 -5.11 10.00 13.89
CA THR A 329 -5.21 10.50 12.50
C THR A 329 -5.34 9.36 11.50
N PHE A 330 -6.29 9.36 10.56
CA PHE A 330 -6.57 8.22 9.66
C PHE A 330 -6.38 8.61 8.18
N GLY A 331 -5.76 7.71 7.40
CA GLY A 331 -5.46 7.92 5.97
C GLY A 331 -6.64 7.74 5.00
N HIS A 332 -6.38 8.00 3.72
CA HIS A 332 -7.36 7.97 2.61
C HIS A 332 -7.97 6.60 2.30
N LEU A 333 -7.32 5.51 2.69
CA LEU A 333 -7.77 4.15 2.40
C LEU A 333 -7.58 3.26 3.62
N SER A 334 -8.65 2.61 4.07
CA SER A 334 -8.62 1.65 5.18
C SER A 334 -9.26 0.33 4.74
N GLU A 335 -8.52 -0.42 3.91
CA GLU A 335 -8.88 -1.77 3.47
C GLU A 335 -7.72 -2.73 3.72
N HIS A 336 -8.00 -3.88 4.31
CA HIS A 336 -6.97 -4.76 4.84
C HIS A 336 -6.88 -6.06 4.04
N PHE A 337 -6.60 -5.87 2.76
CA PHE A 337 -6.47 -6.91 1.74
C PHE A 337 -5.11 -6.82 1.05
N TRP A 338 -4.47 -7.99 0.94
CA TRP A 338 -3.25 -8.18 0.14
C TRP A 338 -3.38 -9.41 -0.72
N LEU A 339 -2.81 -9.33 -1.92
CA LEU A 339 -2.89 -10.33 -2.97
C LEU A 339 -1.48 -10.52 -3.57
N SER A 340 -1.03 -11.75 -3.73
CA SER A 340 0.27 -12.04 -4.33
C SER A 340 0.17 -12.50 -5.78
N SER A 341 1.26 -12.35 -6.54
CA SER A 341 1.35 -12.79 -7.94
C SER A 341 1.01 -14.27 -8.15
N ASN A 342 1.37 -15.15 -7.21
CA ASN A 342 1.00 -16.58 -7.26
C ASN A 342 -0.43 -16.89 -6.79
N GLY A 343 -1.26 -15.89 -6.45
CA GLY A 343 -2.65 -16.11 -6.03
C GLY A 343 -2.83 -16.52 -4.58
N ILE A 344 -2.03 -15.98 -3.66
CA ILE A 344 -2.36 -15.97 -2.22
C ILE A 344 -3.08 -14.66 -1.91
N ALA A 345 -4.21 -14.73 -1.21
CA ALA A 345 -4.92 -13.57 -0.70
C ALA A 345 -4.98 -13.61 0.83
N ILE A 346 -4.69 -12.49 1.49
CA ILE A 346 -4.84 -12.29 2.94
C ILE A 346 -5.90 -11.19 3.15
N LEU A 347 -6.88 -11.48 3.99
CA LEU A 347 -7.95 -10.56 4.40
C LEU A 347 -7.98 -10.49 5.93
N LEU A 348 -7.69 -9.33 6.51
CA LEU A 348 -7.76 -9.14 7.95
C LEU A 348 -9.18 -8.78 8.39
N ASN A 349 -9.53 -9.06 9.66
CA ASN A 349 -10.82 -8.69 10.22
C ASN A 349 -10.66 -7.43 11.10
N GLU A 350 -11.34 -6.36 10.70
CA GLU A 350 -11.24 -5.03 11.33
C GLU A 350 -11.81 -4.98 12.76
N SER A 351 -12.72 -5.91 13.10
CA SER A 351 -13.23 -6.05 14.47
C SER A 351 -12.19 -6.56 15.48
N THR A 352 -10.96 -6.85 15.04
CA THR A 352 -9.80 -7.12 15.91
C THR A 352 -8.71 -6.09 15.66
N PRO A 353 -8.15 -5.43 16.69
CA PRO A 353 -6.95 -4.61 16.52
C PRO A 353 -5.78 -5.48 16.03
N PHE A 354 -5.05 -4.96 15.06
CA PHE A 354 -3.81 -5.57 14.58
C PHE A 354 -2.83 -4.51 14.08
N HIS A 355 -1.59 -4.94 13.86
CA HIS A 355 -0.53 -4.16 13.25
C HIS A 355 0.07 -5.00 12.13
N VAL A 356 0.37 -4.36 10.99
CA VAL A 356 1.10 -5.00 9.89
C VAL A 356 2.47 -4.37 9.78
N SER A 357 3.50 -5.19 9.56
CA SER A 357 4.83 -4.73 9.18
C SER A 357 5.27 -5.40 7.90
N TRP A 358 5.91 -4.63 7.03
CA TRP A 358 6.58 -5.13 5.83
C TRP A 358 8.06 -4.87 5.96
N LYS A 359 8.87 -5.87 5.65
CA LYS A 359 10.32 -5.78 5.72
C LYS A 359 10.94 -6.46 4.51
N LYS A 360 11.62 -5.68 3.67
CA LYS A 360 12.49 -6.22 2.63
C LYS A 360 13.83 -6.61 3.26
N THR A 361 14.20 -7.88 3.16
CA THR A 361 15.56 -8.36 3.46
C THR A 361 16.15 -8.98 2.21
N LYS A 362 16.49 -10.28 2.22
CA LYS A 362 16.67 -11.09 1.01
C LYS A 362 15.32 -11.49 0.39
N LEU A 363 14.28 -11.59 1.23
CA LEU A 363 12.90 -11.90 0.87
C LEU A 363 11.98 -10.83 1.46
N MET A 364 10.76 -10.73 0.94
CA MET A 364 9.70 -9.92 1.54
C MET A 364 9.11 -10.69 2.72
N GLU A 365 9.15 -10.08 3.90
CA GLU A 365 8.49 -10.55 5.12
C GLU A 365 7.33 -9.61 5.46
N MET A 366 6.12 -10.14 5.50
CA MET A 366 4.92 -9.47 6.01
C MET A 366 4.55 -10.11 7.36
N CYS A 367 4.59 -9.37 8.46
CA CYS A 367 4.10 -9.86 9.76
C CYS A 367 2.80 -9.16 10.17
N ILE A 368 1.91 -9.92 10.80
CA ILE A 368 0.65 -9.46 11.37
C ILE A 368 0.72 -9.72 12.87
N ASN A 369 0.65 -8.67 13.69
CA ASN A 369 0.64 -8.76 15.15
C ASN A 369 -0.72 -8.37 15.73
N SER A 370 -1.12 -8.96 16.86
CA SER A 370 -2.29 -8.51 17.64
C SER A 370 -2.06 -7.23 18.46
N LYS A 371 -0.81 -6.75 18.55
CA LYS A 371 -0.42 -5.53 19.26
C LYS A 371 0.98 -5.03 18.85
N SER A 372 1.28 -3.77 19.16
CA SER A 372 2.62 -3.20 18.96
C SER A 372 3.55 -3.52 20.13
N ASN A 373 4.86 -3.51 19.85
CA ASN A 373 5.89 -3.61 20.88
C ASN A 373 6.27 -2.24 21.47
N SER A 374 5.82 -1.14 20.87
CA SER A 374 6.13 0.23 21.29
C SER A 374 4.91 0.97 21.83
N ILE A 375 5.00 1.39 23.10
CA ILE A 375 4.16 2.37 23.80
C ILE A 375 2.81 1.82 24.32
N SER A 376 2.37 2.45 25.42
CA SER A 376 1.39 2.02 26.41
C SER A 376 -0.07 1.98 25.92
N ALA A 377 -0.86 1.10 26.55
CA ALA A 377 -2.30 1.24 26.87
C ALA A 377 -3.29 1.74 25.78
N THR A 378 -2.91 1.75 24.50
CA THR A 378 -3.63 2.44 23.40
C THR A 378 -4.57 1.55 22.60
N GLU A 379 -4.47 0.22 22.68
CA GLU A 379 -5.28 -0.69 21.84
C GLU A 379 -6.78 -0.68 22.15
N ASN A 380 -7.18 -0.36 23.39
CA ASN A 380 -8.58 -0.15 23.75
C ASN A 380 -9.08 1.28 23.44
N GLN A 381 -8.22 2.17 22.94
CA GLN A 381 -8.52 3.60 22.77
C GLN A 381 -9.11 3.95 21.40
N MET A 382 -9.23 2.98 20.48
CA MET A 382 -9.63 3.22 19.08
C MET A 382 -10.85 2.41 18.63
N LEU A 383 -11.24 1.42 19.45
CA LEU A 383 -12.54 0.73 19.37
C LEU A 383 -13.52 1.52 20.23
N GLY A 384 -14.60 2.03 19.64
CA GLY A 384 -15.64 2.77 20.34
C GLY A 384 -16.30 1.96 21.45
N SER A 385 -15.82 2.12 22.69
CA SER A 385 -16.35 1.36 23.83
C SER A 385 -17.65 1.97 24.33
N SER A 386 -18.80 1.41 23.96
CA SER A 386 -20.12 1.82 24.49
C SER A 386 -20.28 1.56 25.99
N ASN A 387 -19.33 0.85 26.61
CA ASN A 387 -19.42 0.35 27.98
C ASN A 387 -18.20 0.79 28.79
N LYS A 388 -18.41 0.99 30.10
CA LYS A 388 -17.34 1.08 31.11
C LYS A 388 -16.67 -0.29 31.29
N ILE A 389 -15.81 -0.68 30.36
CA ILE A 389 -15.09 -1.96 30.43
C ILE A 389 -13.95 -1.81 31.44
N THR A 390 -14.14 -2.37 32.64
CA THR A 390 -13.16 -2.36 33.75
C THR A 390 -12.04 -3.39 33.58
N GLU A 391 -12.11 -4.28 32.58
CA GLU A 391 -11.10 -5.32 32.33
C GLU A 391 -10.66 -5.33 30.86
N LYS A 392 -9.36 -5.15 30.60
CA LYS A 392 -8.81 -5.17 29.24
C LYS A 392 -8.96 -6.60 28.65
N PRO A 393 -9.58 -6.80 27.49
CA PRO A 393 -9.71 -8.13 26.90
C PRO A 393 -8.34 -8.67 26.49
N ASN A 394 -8.17 -9.99 26.53
CA ASN A 394 -6.98 -10.64 25.99
C ASN A 394 -6.85 -10.37 24.48
N PRO A 395 -5.63 -10.21 23.95
CA PRO A 395 -5.41 -10.06 22.51
C PRO A 395 -6.01 -11.19 21.67
N ILE A 396 -6.60 -10.83 20.54
CA ILE A 396 -7.20 -11.73 19.56
C ILE A 396 -6.71 -11.31 18.18
N LEU A 397 -6.26 -12.25 17.37
CA LEU A 397 -5.93 -12.01 15.96
C LEU A 397 -6.85 -12.84 15.08
N ARG A 398 -7.56 -12.19 14.15
CA ARG A 398 -8.49 -12.85 13.20
C ARG A 398 -8.24 -12.42 11.78
N TYR A 399 -8.06 -13.39 10.89
CA TYR A 399 -7.92 -13.15 9.46
C TYR A 399 -8.31 -14.36 8.63
N ARG A 400 -8.41 -14.16 7.32
CA ARG A 400 -8.56 -15.21 6.32
C ARG A 400 -7.36 -15.22 5.40
N ILE A 401 -6.87 -16.42 5.08
CA ILE A 401 -5.92 -16.63 3.98
C ILE A 401 -6.54 -17.60 2.97
N CYS A 402 -6.46 -17.26 1.69
CA CYS A 402 -6.99 -18.05 0.57
C CYS A 402 -5.90 -18.27 -0.48
N TYR A 403 -5.94 -19.41 -1.16
CA TYR A 403 -5.00 -19.76 -2.23
C TYR A 403 -5.74 -20.35 -3.44
N GLY A 404 -5.49 -19.77 -4.62
CA GLY A 404 -6.02 -20.21 -5.93
C GLY A 404 -4.96 -20.81 -6.86
N ARG A 405 -5.23 -20.83 -8.16
CA ARG A 405 -4.27 -21.24 -9.20
C ARG A 405 -3.34 -20.12 -9.67
N ASN A 406 -3.83 -18.88 -9.64
CA ASN A 406 -3.09 -17.67 -9.96
C ASN A 406 -3.79 -16.45 -9.32
N ILE A 407 -3.21 -15.27 -9.50
CA ILE A 407 -3.73 -14.00 -8.96
C ILE A 407 -5.20 -13.76 -9.33
N MET A 408 -5.64 -14.02 -10.56
CA MET A 408 -7.01 -13.76 -11.03
C MET A 408 -8.06 -14.80 -10.62
N ASP A 409 -7.71 -16.09 -10.58
CA ASP A 409 -8.56 -17.17 -10.02
C ASP A 409 -8.89 -16.87 -8.54
N THR A 410 -7.90 -16.35 -7.82
CA THR A 410 -8.02 -15.92 -6.42
C THR A 410 -8.86 -14.64 -6.30
N TYR A 411 -8.49 -13.60 -7.04
CA TYR A 411 -9.18 -12.31 -7.01
C TYR A 411 -10.67 -12.41 -7.34
N SER A 412 -11.01 -13.07 -8.44
CA SER A 412 -12.38 -13.17 -8.97
C SER A 412 -13.37 -13.81 -7.99
N THR A 413 -12.88 -14.67 -7.09
CA THR A 413 -13.64 -15.30 -6.01
C THR A 413 -13.61 -14.43 -4.74
N VAL A 414 -12.43 -13.96 -4.31
CA VAL A 414 -12.27 -13.19 -3.07
C VAL A 414 -13.00 -11.84 -3.10
N ARG A 415 -13.06 -11.16 -4.26
CA ARG A 415 -13.77 -9.86 -4.40
C ARG A 415 -15.24 -9.88 -4.00
N LYS A 416 -15.86 -11.07 -3.96
CA LYS A 416 -17.24 -11.28 -3.50
C LYS A 416 -17.40 -10.96 -2.00
N TYR A 417 -16.33 -10.94 -1.22
CA TYR A 417 -16.36 -10.51 0.19
C TYR A 417 -16.46 -8.98 0.35
N PHE A 418 -16.00 -8.20 -0.62
CA PHE A 418 -16.17 -6.73 -0.63
C PHE A 418 -17.60 -6.34 -1.04
N SER A 419 -18.15 -7.00 -2.07
CA SER A 419 -19.48 -6.68 -2.63
C SER A 419 -20.63 -7.29 -1.81
N ARG A 420 -20.93 -6.73 -0.63
CA ARG A 420 -22.05 -7.17 0.23
C ARG A 420 -23.43 -6.82 -0.37
N ASN A 421 -24.14 -7.81 -0.94
CA ASN A 421 -25.61 -7.91 -1.11
C ASN A 421 -26.49 -6.68 -1.46
N SER A 422 -25.96 -5.55 -1.93
CA SER A 422 -26.74 -4.38 -2.35
C SER A 422 -26.74 -4.18 -3.86
N THR A 423 -27.79 -3.54 -4.36
CA THR A 423 -27.91 -3.14 -5.77
C THR A 423 -26.94 -2.01 -6.04
N LYS A 424 -25.77 -2.32 -6.62
CA LYS A 424 -24.79 -1.33 -7.06
C LYS A 424 -25.44 -0.32 -8.01
N LYS A 425 -25.51 0.93 -7.58
CA LYS A 425 -26.02 2.05 -8.38
C LYS A 425 -24.93 2.51 -9.35
N TRP A 426 -25.34 2.90 -10.55
CA TRP A 426 -24.46 3.60 -11.49
C TRP A 426 -24.43 5.10 -11.14
N PRO A 427 -23.25 5.75 -11.03
CA PRO A 427 -23.17 7.19 -10.79
C PRO A 427 -23.78 8.02 -11.91
N ASN A 428 -23.95 9.33 -11.69
CA ASN A 428 -24.40 10.24 -12.76
C ASN A 428 -23.42 10.22 -13.94
N VAL A 429 -23.93 10.04 -15.17
CA VAL A 429 -23.09 9.86 -16.37
C VAL A 429 -22.24 11.10 -16.66
N LYS A 430 -22.71 12.31 -16.33
CA LYS A 430 -21.96 13.56 -16.53
C LYS A 430 -20.61 13.57 -15.81
N MET A 431 -20.51 12.91 -14.65
CA MET A 431 -19.27 12.78 -13.87
C MET A 431 -18.16 12.05 -14.64
N PHE A 432 -18.52 11.22 -15.62
CA PHE A 432 -17.56 10.58 -16.52
C PHE A 432 -17.28 11.46 -17.73
N GLU A 433 -18.34 11.96 -18.37
CA GLU A 433 -18.28 12.68 -19.64
C GLU A 433 -17.45 13.96 -19.53
N HIS A 434 -17.80 14.87 -18.62
CA HIS A 434 -17.25 16.22 -18.58
C HIS A 434 -16.30 16.42 -17.40
N PRO A 435 -15.24 17.23 -17.56
CA PRO A 435 -14.30 17.47 -16.47
C PRO A 435 -14.93 18.31 -15.35
N HIS A 436 -14.37 18.15 -14.16
CA HIS A 436 -14.67 18.91 -12.96
C HIS A 436 -13.63 20.02 -12.78
N TRP A 437 -14.03 21.11 -12.13
CA TRP A 437 -13.18 22.30 -11.99
C TRP A 437 -13.21 22.81 -10.56
N ILE A 438 -12.09 23.32 -10.05
CA ILE A 438 -12.02 23.98 -8.75
C ILE A 438 -12.03 25.51 -8.96
N ALA A 439 -13.03 26.19 -8.42
CA ALA A 439 -13.08 27.64 -8.34
C ALA A 439 -12.27 28.10 -7.13
N LYS A 440 -11.12 28.74 -7.36
CA LYS A 440 -10.20 29.23 -6.33
C LYS A 440 -9.63 30.60 -6.72
N ASP A 441 -9.49 31.50 -5.74
CA ASP A 441 -8.79 32.78 -5.90
C ASP A 441 -7.27 32.63 -5.75
N ALA A 442 -6.51 33.36 -6.57
CA ALA A 442 -5.05 33.37 -6.49
C ALA A 442 -4.59 34.09 -5.20
N GLY A 443 -3.81 33.41 -4.36
CA GLY A 443 -3.29 33.95 -3.09
C GLY A 443 -4.25 33.91 -1.89
N ASN A 444 -5.52 33.52 -2.09
CA ASN A 444 -6.50 33.35 -1.00
C ASN A 444 -6.82 31.87 -0.75
N GLU A 445 -7.16 31.54 0.50
CA GLU A 445 -7.66 30.21 0.89
C GLU A 445 -9.15 30.02 0.63
N LEU A 446 -9.86 31.09 0.26
CA LEU A 446 -11.32 31.13 0.10
C LEU A 446 -11.69 31.59 -1.31
N ALA A 447 -12.65 30.91 -1.94
CA ALA A 447 -13.32 31.40 -3.13
C ALA A 447 -14.44 32.40 -2.80
N SER A 448 -14.82 33.22 -3.79
CA SER A 448 -15.90 34.21 -3.72
C SER A 448 -16.92 34.00 -4.84
N MET A 449 -18.05 34.74 -4.83
CA MET A 449 -19.01 34.71 -5.94
C MET A 449 -18.36 35.04 -7.29
N SER A 450 -17.46 36.03 -7.33
CA SER A 450 -16.70 36.42 -8.52
C SER A 450 -15.87 35.27 -9.07
N THR A 451 -15.13 34.55 -8.22
CA THR A 451 -14.30 33.40 -8.59
C THR A 451 -15.08 32.35 -9.39
N VAL A 452 -16.26 31.98 -8.88
CA VAL A 452 -17.13 30.96 -9.49
C VAL A 452 -17.69 31.45 -10.83
N VAL A 453 -18.16 32.70 -10.87
CA VAL A 453 -18.74 33.29 -12.08
C VAL A 453 -17.68 33.48 -13.17
N ASP A 454 -16.49 33.97 -12.83
CA ASP A 454 -15.41 34.22 -13.79
C ASP A 454 -14.81 32.93 -14.34
N LEU A 455 -14.70 31.86 -13.51
CA LEU A 455 -14.32 30.54 -14.02
C LEU A 455 -15.34 30.00 -15.02
N ALA A 456 -16.65 30.07 -14.74
CA ALA A 456 -17.68 29.66 -15.71
C ALA A 456 -17.70 30.53 -16.98
N ARG A 457 -17.43 31.85 -16.89
CA ARG A 457 -17.24 32.72 -18.07
C ARG A 457 -16.06 32.27 -18.91
N GLU A 458 -14.89 32.04 -18.31
CA GLU A 458 -13.67 31.67 -19.04
C GLU A 458 -13.76 30.25 -19.64
N LEU A 459 -14.49 29.32 -19.01
CA LEU A 459 -14.86 28.02 -19.57
C LEU A 459 -15.76 28.17 -20.80
N THR A 460 -16.84 28.96 -20.67
CA THR A 460 -17.80 29.23 -21.77
C THR A 460 -17.12 29.89 -22.96
N LYS A 461 -16.36 30.96 -22.72
CA LYS A 461 -15.56 31.69 -23.71
C LYS A 461 -14.56 30.79 -24.45
N ARG A 462 -14.02 29.78 -23.78
CA ARG A 462 -13.10 28.81 -24.38
C ARG A 462 -13.78 27.58 -24.96
N ASN A 463 -15.10 27.43 -24.84
CA ASN A 463 -15.83 26.22 -25.23
C ASN A 463 -15.26 24.95 -24.54
N LEU A 464 -15.03 25.04 -23.23
CA LEU A 464 -14.62 23.93 -22.37
C LEU A 464 -15.84 23.43 -21.58
N SER A 465 -16.17 22.14 -21.74
CA SER A 465 -17.30 21.53 -21.04
C SER A 465 -17.03 21.35 -19.54
N CYS A 466 -18.10 21.24 -18.75
CA CYS A 466 -18.05 21.14 -17.29
C CYS A 466 -19.09 20.13 -16.79
N SER A 467 -18.71 19.23 -15.89
CA SER A 467 -19.69 18.46 -15.09
C SER A 467 -20.04 19.24 -13.83
N THR A 468 -19.06 19.40 -12.94
CA THR A 468 -19.23 20.15 -11.70
C THR A 468 -18.14 21.19 -11.51
N MET A 469 -18.46 22.25 -10.77
CA MET A 469 -17.50 23.26 -10.33
C MET A 469 -17.54 23.34 -8.80
N GLU A 470 -16.43 23.02 -8.16
CA GLU A 470 -16.28 23.00 -6.72
C GLU A 470 -15.83 24.35 -6.18
N VAL A 471 -16.47 24.82 -5.10
CA VAL A 471 -16.09 26.05 -4.40
C VAL A 471 -14.93 25.73 -3.45
N PHE A 472 -13.73 26.28 -3.70
CA PHE A 472 -12.58 26.04 -2.84
C PHE A 472 -12.68 26.77 -1.49
N GLY A 473 -12.29 26.07 -0.42
CA GLY A 473 -12.23 26.62 0.94
C GLY A 473 -13.58 26.72 1.65
N LYS A 474 -13.71 27.71 2.55
CA LYS A 474 -14.90 27.95 3.36
C LYS A 474 -15.98 28.72 2.59
N TRP A 475 -16.95 28.01 2.03
CA TRP A 475 -18.18 28.58 1.46
C TRP A 475 -19.23 28.92 2.54
N GLU A 476 -19.07 28.37 3.74
CA GLU A 476 -19.91 28.58 4.93
C GLU A 476 -19.55 29.88 5.66
N SER A 477 -20.46 30.41 6.49
CA SER A 477 -20.11 31.52 7.40
C SER A 477 -19.11 31.06 8.47
N GLU A 478 -19.33 29.88 9.05
CA GLU A 478 -18.35 29.14 9.83
C GLU A 478 -18.43 27.65 9.51
N TYR A 479 -17.30 26.93 9.60
CA TYR A 479 -17.25 25.50 9.27
C TYR A 479 -18.25 24.69 10.10
N GLY A 480 -19.15 23.98 9.41
CA GLY A 480 -20.23 23.21 10.01
C GLY A 480 -21.54 23.97 10.26
N ASN A 481 -21.67 25.23 9.82
CA ASN A 481 -22.97 25.90 9.79
C ASN A 481 -23.92 25.28 8.74
N LEU A 482 -23.35 24.68 7.68
CA LEU A 482 -24.04 24.08 6.52
C LEU A 482 -24.99 25.07 5.82
N GLU A 483 -24.62 26.35 5.83
CA GLU A 483 -25.39 27.49 5.34
C GLU A 483 -24.43 28.47 4.64
N PHE A 484 -24.83 29.02 3.48
CA PHE A 484 -23.95 29.88 2.67
C PHE A 484 -23.55 31.17 3.39
N ASN A 485 -22.30 31.58 3.17
CA ASN A 485 -21.83 32.89 3.60
C ASN A 485 -22.34 34.00 2.66
N GLU A 486 -23.49 34.60 2.98
CA GLU A 486 -24.08 35.69 2.20
C GLU A 486 -23.14 36.90 2.02
N ILE A 487 -22.18 37.12 2.94
CA ILE A 487 -21.21 38.22 2.82
C ILE A 487 -20.22 37.96 1.66
N HIS A 488 -19.82 36.71 1.45
CA HIS A 488 -18.84 36.33 0.40
C HIS A 488 -19.48 35.83 -0.90
N PHE A 489 -20.70 35.28 -0.83
CA PHE A 489 -21.41 34.68 -1.96
C PHE A 489 -22.65 35.47 -2.40
N GLY A 490 -23.07 36.49 -1.64
CA GLY A 490 -24.23 37.32 -1.95
C GLY A 490 -25.52 36.49 -2.04
N ASN A 491 -26.36 36.82 -3.01
CA ASN A 491 -27.60 36.10 -3.26
C ASN A 491 -27.33 34.82 -4.07
N ILE A 492 -27.34 33.66 -3.39
CA ILE A 492 -27.11 32.34 -3.98
C ILE A 492 -28.06 32.02 -5.14
N SER A 493 -29.32 32.46 -5.12
CA SER A 493 -30.27 32.24 -6.20
C SER A 493 -29.86 32.93 -7.51
N ASN A 494 -29.13 34.05 -7.44
CA ASN A 494 -28.58 34.70 -8.62
C ASN A 494 -27.34 33.97 -9.16
N LEU A 495 -26.47 33.44 -8.28
CA LEU A 495 -25.37 32.57 -8.69
C LEU A 495 -25.92 31.31 -9.39
N MET A 496 -26.93 30.66 -8.81
CA MET A 496 -27.48 29.43 -9.35
C MET A 496 -28.18 29.60 -10.72
N LYS A 497 -28.81 30.75 -10.98
CA LYS A 497 -29.33 31.08 -12.34
C LYS A 497 -28.24 31.14 -13.41
N PHE A 498 -27.03 31.58 -13.03
CA PHE A 498 -25.87 31.62 -13.92
C PHE A 498 -25.25 30.21 -14.09
N MET A 499 -25.19 29.46 -13.00
CA MET A 499 -24.63 28.10 -12.97
C MET A 499 -25.44 27.08 -13.78
N ASP A 500 -26.79 27.16 -13.76
CA ASP A 500 -27.71 26.24 -14.47
C ASP A 500 -27.35 26.01 -15.95
N GLN A 501 -26.74 27.01 -16.60
CA GLN A 501 -26.39 26.99 -18.03
C GLN A 501 -24.95 26.50 -18.29
N SER A 502 -24.14 26.27 -17.24
CA SER A 502 -22.69 26.10 -17.34
C SER A 502 -22.17 24.83 -16.64
N CYS A 503 -22.48 24.64 -15.35
CA CYS A 503 -21.90 23.61 -14.48
C CYS A 503 -22.87 23.30 -13.32
N ASP A 504 -22.85 22.08 -12.79
CA ASP A 504 -23.42 21.86 -11.45
C ASP A 504 -22.47 22.44 -10.37
N LEU A 505 -22.95 23.28 -9.46
CA LEU A 505 -22.14 23.73 -8.32
C LEU A 505 -21.93 22.56 -7.34
N MET A 506 -20.70 22.38 -6.87
CA MET A 506 -20.29 21.36 -5.90
C MET A 506 -19.73 22.03 -4.64
N LEU A 507 -20.13 21.52 -3.48
CA LEU A 507 -19.69 22.04 -2.18
C LEU A 507 -18.84 21.02 -1.41
N PRO A 508 -17.68 21.41 -0.86
CA PRO A 508 -16.95 20.60 0.10
C PRO A 508 -17.68 20.59 1.44
N ILE A 509 -17.99 19.39 1.94
CA ILE A 509 -18.72 19.11 3.18
C ILE A 509 -17.83 18.30 4.11
N ARG A 510 -17.85 18.64 5.41
CA ARG A 510 -17.03 18.03 6.46
C ARG A 510 -17.93 17.44 7.56
N PRO A 511 -17.49 16.41 8.29
CA PRO A 511 -18.18 15.91 9.48
C PRO A 511 -17.84 16.69 10.76
N TYR A 512 -17.04 17.76 10.65
CA TYR A 512 -16.60 18.61 11.76
C TYR A 512 -17.44 19.87 11.88
N ILE A 513 -17.89 20.18 13.10
CA ILE A 513 -18.56 21.44 13.45
C ILE A 513 -17.61 22.25 14.31
N HIS A 514 -17.20 23.44 13.83
CA HIS A 514 -16.26 24.31 14.54
C HIS A 514 -16.89 24.87 15.82
N HIS A 515 -16.10 25.13 16.87
CA HIS A 515 -16.63 25.60 18.15
C HIS A 515 -17.34 26.97 18.08
N ASN A 516 -17.00 27.81 17.08
CA ASN A 516 -17.66 29.08 16.80
C ASN A 516 -18.93 28.95 15.92
N SER A 517 -19.24 27.75 15.43
CA SER A 517 -20.46 27.50 14.65
C SER A 517 -21.69 27.72 15.53
N GLN A 518 -22.71 28.37 14.98
CA GLN A 518 -24.02 28.51 15.65
C GLN A 518 -24.72 27.15 15.83
N ARG A 519 -24.27 26.11 15.10
CA ARG A 519 -24.73 24.72 15.21
C ARG A 519 -23.99 23.93 16.28
N PHE A 520 -22.92 24.47 16.86
CA PHE A 520 -22.13 23.78 17.87
C PHE A 520 -22.90 23.58 19.19
N SER A 521 -23.57 24.63 19.68
CA SER A 521 -24.45 24.55 20.85
C SER A 521 -25.60 23.55 20.65
N GLU A 522 -26.27 23.60 19.49
CA GLU A 522 -27.32 22.67 19.11
C GLU A 522 -26.84 21.21 19.13
N GLY A 523 -25.63 20.96 18.63
CA GLY A 523 -24.99 19.64 18.66
C GLY A 523 -24.58 19.16 20.06
N ILE A 524 -24.18 20.07 20.96
CA ILE A 524 -23.97 19.76 22.38
C ILE A 524 -25.28 19.35 23.05
N GLU A 525 -26.31 20.21 22.97
CA GLU A 525 -27.60 20.02 23.64
C GLU A 525 -28.26 18.69 23.23
N LYS A 526 -28.24 18.38 21.92
CA LYS A 526 -28.82 17.15 21.37
C LYS A 526 -27.88 15.94 21.45
N ASN A 527 -26.65 16.14 21.95
CA ASN A 527 -25.60 15.13 22.05
C ASN A 527 -25.36 14.44 20.69
N TYR A 528 -25.03 15.22 19.66
CA TYR A 528 -24.81 14.75 18.28
C TYR A 528 -23.35 14.50 17.92
N PHE A 529 -22.42 14.82 18.82
CA PHE A 529 -20.99 14.66 18.60
C PHE A 529 -20.43 13.39 19.24
N ILE A 530 -19.32 12.91 18.70
CA ILE A 530 -18.49 11.88 19.33
C ILE A 530 -18.01 12.43 20.68
N MET A 531 -18.14 11.61 21.74
CA MET A 531 -17.83 12.04 23.10
C MET A 531 -16.36 11.76 23.47
N ASP A 532 -15.89 12.44 24.50
CA ASP A 532 -14.55 12.29 25.08
C ASP A 532 -14.31 10.92 25.71
N ALA A 533 -13.06 10.66 26.12
CA ALA A 533 -12.67 9.49 26.91
C ALA A 533 -13.58 9.21 28.13
N GLY A 534 -14.09 10.27 28.77
CA GLY A 534 -15.02 10.18 29.89
C GLY A 534 -16.48 9.89 29.51
N GLY A 535 -16.86 10.01 28.23
CA GLY A 535 -18.24 9.89 27.74
C GLY A 535 -19.18 10.96 28.28
N ARG A 536 -18.66 12.13 28.68
CA ARG A 536 -19.41 13.18 29.41
C ARG A 536 -19.54 14.49 28.65
N VAL A 537 -18.58 14.80 27.80
CA VAL A 537 -18.59 16.00 26.95
C VAL A 537 -18.20 15.61 25.51
N PRO A 538 -18.52 16.42 24.50
CA PRO A 538 -17.99 16.21 23.16
C PRO A 538 -16.47 16.14 23.15
N GLY A 539 -15.92 15.15 22.46
CA GLY A 539 -14.50 15.04 22.22
C GLY A 539 -14.06 16.10 21.21
N LEU A 540 -13.36 17.13 21.68
CA LEU A 540 -12.81 18.14 20.78
C LEU A 540 -11.67 17.57 19.93
N VAL A 541 -11.66 17.95 18.67
CA VAL A 541 -10.64 17.60 17.67
C VAL A 541 -10.02 18.87 17.09
N HIS A 542 -8.72 18.79 16.82
CA HIS A 542 -8.02 19.75 15.98
C HIS A 542 -7.93 19.18 14.55
N TRP A 543 -8.28 19.98 13.55
CA TRP A 543 -8.06 19.67 12.14
C TRP A 543 -7.47 20.88 11.42
N SER A 544 -7.21 20.76 10.11
CA SER A 544 -6.54 21.76 9.26
C SER A 544 -7.13 23.18 9.32
N HIS A 545 -8.38 23.35 9.79
CA HIS A 545 -9.04 24.65 9.90
C HIS A 545 -9.55 25.01 11.32
N GLY A 546 -9.00 24.40 12.37
CA GLY A 546 -9.22 24.83 13.76
C GLY A 546 -9.71 23.73 14.68
N VAL A 547 -10.53 24.10 15.67
CA VAL A 547 -10.97 23.22 16.77
C VAL A 547 -12.50 23.11 16.80
N GLY A 548 -13.01 21.90 16.96
CA GLY A 548 -14.44 21.65 17.03
C GLY A 548 -14.73 20.22 17.43
N ALA A 549 -15.91 19.70 17.07
CA ALA A 549 -16.30 18.33 17.37
C ALA A 549 -16.80 17.62 16.10
N MET A 550 -16.59 16.31 16.05
CA MET A 550 -17.02 15.47 14.93
C MET A 550 -18.41 14.88 15.19
N LEU A 551 -19.25 14.85 14.15
CA LEU A 551 -20.58 14.23 14.17
C LEU A 551 -20.50 12.72 14.46
N ASP A 552 -21.31 12.23 15.40
CA ASP A 552 -21.41 10.80 15.70
C ASP A 552 -22.30 10.07 14.68
N ALA A 553 -21.70 9.55 13.62
CA ALA A 553 -22.41 8.76 12.60
C ALA A 553 -22.96 7.40 13.09
N SER A 554 -22.61 6.96 14.31
CA SER A 554 -23.26 5.81 14.96
C SER A 554 -24.68 6.15 15.43
N TYR A 555 -24.98 7.44 15.64
CA TYR A 555 -26.24 7.93 16.19
C TYR A 555 -27.16 8.48 15.08
N THR A 556 -28.19 7.69 14.73
CA THR A 556 -29.12 8.03 13.64
C THR A 556 -29.70 9.45 13.72
N PRO A 557 -30.15 9.98 14.87
CA PRO A 557 -30.67 11.36 14.94
C PRO A 557 -29.64 12.46 14.64
N ALA A 558 -28.33 12.22 14.87
CA ALA A 558 -27.27 13.16 14.47
C ALA A 558 -27.08 13.16 12.94
N VAL A 559 -27.10 11.95 12.34
CA VAL A 559 -27.09 11.79 10.88
C VAL A 559 -28.33 12.44 10.26
N ASP A 560 -29.52 12.17 10.76
CA ASP A 560 -30.78 12.71 10.22
C ASP A 560 -30.80 14.25 10.27
N TRP A 561 -30.29 14.84 11.36
CA TRP A 561 -30.12 16.29 11.50
C TRP A 561 -29.15 16.86 10.45
N PHE A 562 -27.97 16.25 10.29
CA PHE A 562 -26.97 16.66 9.31
C PHE A 562 -27.50 16.55 7.88
N MET A 563 -28.17 15.45 7.55
CA MET A 563 -28.79 15.24 6.23
C MET A 563 -29.99 16.17 6.00
N GLN A 564 -30.72 16.58 7.04
CA GLN A 564 -31.76 17.59 6.94
C GLN A 564 -31.16 18.95 6.54
N LYS A 565 -29.98 19.32 7.04
CA LYS A 565 -29.26 20.54 6.62
C LYS A 565 -28.82 20.48 5.16
N LEU A 566 -28.21 19.38 4.73
CA LEU A 566 -27.86 19.21 3.31
C LEU A 566 -29.10 19.20 2.40
N LYS A 567 -30.25 18.69 2.90
CA LYS A 567 -31.53 18.73 2.18
C LYS A 567 -32.12 20.15 2.12
N GLN A 568 -31.91 21.00 3.14
CA GLN A 568 -32.27 22.42 3.07
C GLN A 568 -31.46 23.12 1.96
N LEU A 569 -30.14 22.91 1.90
CA LEU A 569 -29.32 23.42 0.78
C LEU A 569 -29.84 22.96 -0.60
N GLN A 570 -30.21 21.68 -0.75
CA GLN A 570 -30.83 21.17 -1.98
C GLN A 570 -32.13 21.90 -2.35
N LEU A 571 -32.99 22.22 -1.38
CA LEU A 571 -34.27 22.88 -1.62
C LEU A 571 -34.09 24.37 -1.93
N ASP A 572 -33.23 25.06 -1.17
CA ASP A 572 -33.09 26.52 -1.23
C ASP A 572 -32.19 26.97 -2.39
N SER A 573 -31.22 26.14 -2.79
CA SER A 573 -30.22 26.48 -3.81
C SER A 573 -30.14 25.51 -5.00
N ARG A 574 -30.88 24.38 -4.99
CA ARG A 574 -30.81 23.30 -6.00
C ARG A 574 -29.44 22.60 -6.13
N ILE A 575 -28.51 22.85 -5.21
CA ILE A 575 -27.20 22.21 -5.19
C ILE A 575 -27.35 20.74 -4.86
N SER A 576 -26.98 19.89 -5.82
CA SER A 576 -27.07 18.43 -5.72
C SER A 576 -25.71 17.74 -5.67
N SER A 577 -24.60 18.45 -5.88
CA SER A 577 -23.25 17.87 -5.96
C SER A 577 -22.44 18.17 -4.70
N PHE A 578 -21.77 17.16 -4.15
CA PHE A 578 -21.04 17.30 -2.88
C PHE A 578 -19.68 16.59 -2.93
N HIS A 579 -18.68 17.21 -2.31
CA HIS A 579 -17.39 16.61 -2.05
C HIS A 579 -17.25 16.38 -0.54
N PHE A 580 -17.21 15.12 -0.09
CA PHE A 580 -17.05 14.81 1.34
C PHE A 580 -15.57 14.64 1.67
N THR A 581 -15.06 15.55 2.51
CA THR A 581 -13.62 15.70 2.81
C THR A 581 -13.36 15.88 4.30
N TYR A 582 -12.13 15.58 4.70
CA TYR A 582 -11.57 15.84 6.04
C TYR A 582 -10.47 16.93 6.01
N ASP A 583 -10.22 17.56 4.85
CA ASP A 583 -9.13 18.52 4.61
C ASP A 583 -7.72 17.95 4.92
N GLY A 584 -7.49 16.69 4.55
CA GLY A 584 -6.31 15.90 4.90
C GLY A 584 -6.72 14.60 5.59
N ASN A 585 -5.96 14.17 6.60
CA ASN A 585 -6.29 12.97 7.37
C ASN A 585 -7.52 13.18 8.27
N MET A 586 -8.34 12.15 8.46
CA MET A 586 -9.44 12.18 9.43
C MET A 586 -8.88 12.19 10.86
N SER A 587 -9.10 13.29 11.60
CA SER A 587 -8.83 13.39 13.05
C SER A 587 -10.01 12.88 13.88
N LEU A 588 -9.74 12.06 14.90
CA LEU A 588 -10.68 11.66 15.96
C LEU A 588 -10.25 12.19 17.34
N PRO A 589 -11.18 12.36 18.30
CA PRO A 589 -10.81 12.73 19.67
C PRO A 589 -10.12 11.56 20.36
N PHE A 590 -9.29 11.85 21.36
CA PHE A 590 -8.63 10.82 22.16
C PHE A 590 -9.65 9.96 22.92
N GLN A 591 -9.61 8.64 22.68
CA GLN A 591 -10.59 7.65 23.20
C GLN A 591 -12.04 8.03 22.81
N PRO A 592 -12.40 7.97 21.51
CA PRO A 592 -13.71 8.39 21.04
C PRO A 592 -14.81 7.45 21.58
N HIS A 593 -15.77 8.02 22.30
CA HIS A 593 -16.94 7.30 22.80
C HIS A 593 -18.15 7.60 21.91
N PHE A 594 -18.56 6.58 21.16
CA PHE A 594 -19.72 6.61 20.26
C PHE A 594 -20.99 6.13 20.99
N LYS A 595 -22.15 6.69 20.65
CA LYS A 595 -23.43 6.34 21.29
C LYS A 595 -23.90 4.91 21.02
N LYS A 596 -23.46 4.30 19.92
CA LYS A 596 -23.61 2.86 19.66
C LYS A 596 -22.24 2.25 19.46
N GLY A 597 -22.10 0.95 19.74
CA GLY A 597 -20.87 0.21 19.48
C GLY A 597 -20.51 0.31 17.99
N PHE A 598 -19.42 1.02 17.69
CA PHE A 598 -19.05 1.48 16.36
C PHE A 598 -17.53 1.56 16.30
N ASN A 599 -16.91 1.02 15.24
CA ASN A 599 -15.47 1.13 15.05
C ASN A 599 -15.13 2.43 14.32
N SER A 600 -13.92 2.94 14.53
CA SER A 600 -13.44 4.13 13.82
C SER A 600 -13.34 3.92 12.30
N GLY A 601 -13.01 2.70 11.84
CA GLY A 601 -13.07 2.33 10.42
C GLY A 601 -14.48 2.40 9.80
N ASP A 602 -15.53 2.12 10.59
CA ASP A 602 -16.93 2.15 10.13
C ASP A 602 -17.40 3.57 9.76
N LEU A 603 -16.69 4.64 10.20
CA LEU A 603 -17.06 6.04 9.91
C LEU A 603 -16.96 6.35 8.43
N ASN A 604 -15.83 6.02 7.80
CA ASN A 604 -15.60 6.27 6.36
C ASN A 604 -16.59 5.48 5.50
N GLN A 605 -16.89 4.23 5.89
CA GLN A 605 -17.96 3.44 5.27
C GLN A 605 -19.29 4.17 5.36
N ARG A 606 -19.69 4.54 6.58
CA ARG A 606 -21.02 5.08 6.85
C ARG A 606 -21.25 6.43 6.19
N PHE A 607 -20.28 7.36 6.21
CA PHE A 607 -20.40 8.62 5.48
C PHE A 607 -20.44 8.41 3.97
N SER A 608 -19.62 7.52 3.41
CA SER A 608 -19.67 7.18 1.97
C SER A 608 -21.03 6.63 1.54
N GLU A 609 -21.61 5.74 2.34
CA GLU A 609 -22.95 5.17 2.12
C GLU A 609 -24.06 6.23 2.21
N ILE A 610 -24.03 7.06 3.26
CA ILE A 610 -25.02 8.14 3.46
C ILE A 610 -24.97 9.13 2.29
N MET A 611 -23.78 9.63 1.93
CA MET A 611 -23.63 10.61 0.86
C MET A 611 -23.99 10.02 -0.51
N GLY A 612 -23.53 8.80 -0.83
CA GLY A 612 -23.86 8.12 -2.09
C GLY A 612 -25.33 7.70 -2.22
N ALA A 613 -26.07 7.57 -1.11
CA ALA A 613 -27.52 7.42 -1.11
C ALA A 613 -28.24 8.75 -1.32
N PHE A 614 -27.68 9.85 -0.80
CA PHE A 614 -28.26 11.20 -0.84
C PHE A 614 -28.10 11.92 -2.19
N SER A 615 -27.01 11.68 -2.91
CA SER A 615 -26.72 12.29 -4.21
C SER A 615 -26.09 11.29 -5.19
N ASP A 616 -26.27 11.53 -6.49
CA ASP A 616 -25.64 10.79 -7.59
C ASP A 616 -24.35 11.47 -8.14
N LYS A 617 -23.96 12.62 -7.56
CA LYS A 617 -22.78 13.43 -7.89
C LYS A 617 -21.94 13.69 -6.63
N VAL A 618 -21.36 12.62 -6.10
CA VAL A 618 -20.57 12.64 -4.85
C VAL A 618 -19.12 12.27 -5.13
N VAL A 619 -18.21 13.07 -4.58
CA VAL A 619 -16.77 12.79 -4.49
C VAL A 619 -16.43 12.54 -3.01
N VAL A 620 -15.51 11.61 -2.75
CA VAL A 620 -14.97 11.32 -1.42
C VAL A 620 -13.44 11.27 -1.46
N ASP A 621 -12.79 11.82 -0.45
CA ASP A 621 -11.33 11.70 -0.27
C ASP A 621 -10.91 10.41 0.45
N HIS A 622 -11.82 9.79 1.21
CA HIS A 622 -11.54 8.61 2.05
C HIS A 622 -12.54 7.49 1.78
N VAL A 623 -12.05 6.25 1.74
CA VAL A 623 -12.91 5.06 1.62
C VAL A 623 -12.49 3.91 2.54
N SER A 624 -13.51 3.21 3.03
CA SER A 624 -13.44 1.92 3.72
C SER A 624 -14.78 1.22 3.57
N HIS A 625 -14.76 -0.06 3.19
CA HIS A 625 -15.90 -0.96 3.04
C HIS A 625 -17.11 -0.43 2.21
N SER A 626 -16.90 0.60 1.37
CA SER A 626 -17.95 1.33 0.64
C SER A 626 -17.96 1.04 -0.86
N GLN A 627 -17.42 -0.11 -1.29
CA GLN A 627 -17.33 -0.56 -2.71
C GLN A 627 -18.68 -0.62 -3.46
N ASN A 628 -19.80 -0.63 -2.73
CA ASN A 628 -21.14 -0.64 -3.31
C ASN A 628 -21.73 0.77 -3.50
N SER A 629 -21.12 1.80 -2.92
CA SER A 629 -21.56 3.20 -3.03
C SER A 629 -21.19 3.78 -4.40
N SER A 630 -22.11 4.50 -5.02
CA SER A 630 -21.90 5.17 -6.31
C SER A 630 -21.22 6.53 -6.13
N VAL A 631 -20.09 6.55 -5.43
CA VAL A 631 -19.27 7.74 -5.14
C VAL A 631 -17.95 7.67 -5.89
N PHE A 632 -17.41 8.83 -6.29
CA PHE A 632 -16.08 8.90 -6.91
C PHE A 632 -15.01 9.10 -5.83
N VAL A 633 -13.91 8.36 -5.91
CA VAL A 633 -12.75 8.50 -5.02
C VAL A 633 -11.74 9.46 -5.65
N ALA A 634 -11.41 10.55 -4.96
CA ALA A 634 -10.42 11.51 -5.42
C ALA A 634 -8.99 10.94 -5.32
N VAL A 635 -8.23 11.03 -6.41
CA VAL A 635 -6.85 10.54 -6.52
C VAL A 635 -5.94 11.69 -6.95
N GLN A 636 -5.38 12.36 -5.96
CA GLN A 636 -4.42 13.44 -6.16
C GLN A 636 -3.04 12.89 -6.58
N SER A 637 -2.48 13.51 -7.64
CA SER A 637 -1.12 13.26 -8.11
C SER A 637 -0.12 14.16 -7.39
N VAL A 638 1.07 13.64 -7.08
CA VAL A 638 2.10 14.39 -6.34
C VAL A 638 3.31 14.63 -7.23
N ILE A 639 3.83 15.86 -7.23
CA ILE A 639 5.08 16.22 -7.93
C ILE A 639 6.27 15.67 -7.15
N VAL A 640 7.17 15.00 -7.86
CA VAL A 640 8.47 14.55 -7.34
C VAL A 640 9.55 15.06 -8.27
N SER A 641 10.48 15.83 -7.74
CA SER A 641 11.66 16.34 -8.45
C SER A 641 12.91 15.58 -8.03
N ASN A 642 13.77 15.27 -8.99
CA ASN A 642 15.17 14.88 -8.77
C ASN A 642 16.10 15.85 -9.53
N ASP A 643 17.41 15.66 -9.41
CA ASP A 643 18.43 16.56 -10.01
C ASP A 643 18.35 16.73 -11.54
N THR A 644 17.58 15.87 -12.23
CA THR A 644 17.54 15.78 -13.71
C THR A 644 16.15 15.91 -14.33
N SER A 645 15.07 15.82 -13.53
CA SER A 645 13.70 15.75 -14.03
C SER A 645 12.67 16.07 -12.95
N VAL A 646 11.52 16.60 -13.39
CA VAL A 646 10.32 16.77 -12.58
C VAL A 646 9.25 15.82 -13.11
N CYS A 647 8.70 14.99 -12.22
CA CYS A 647 7.70 13.97 -12.54
C CYS A 647 6.45 14.13 -11.67
N PHE A 648 5.34 13.50 -12.06
CA PHE A 648 4.23 13.21 -11.14
C PHE A 648 4.17 11.71 -10.79
N THR A 649 3.66 11.41 -9.61
CA THR A 649 3.45 10.04 -9.09
C THR A 649 2.05 9.87 -8.50
N ASN A 650 1.78 8.69 -7.93
CA ASN A 650 0.55 8.26 -7.25
C ASN A 650 -0.68 8.01 -8.14
N LEU A 651 -0.76 8.55 -9.36
CA LEU A 651 -1.99 8.47 -10.16
C LEU A 651 -2.34 7.02 -10.56
N ILE A 652 -1.39 6.27 -11.11
CA ILE A 652 -1.64 4.91 -11.60
C ILE A 652 -1.64 3.92 -10.42
N GLU A 653 -0.72 4.08 -9.49
CA GLU A 653 -0.54 3.17 -8.35
C GLU A 653 -1.76 3.20 -7.42
N LYS A 654 -2.26 4.39 -7.05
CA LYS A 654 -3.54 4.52 -6.33
C LYS A 654 -4.70 3.94 -7.13
N SER A 655 -4.75 4.19 -8.45
CA SER A 655 -5.81 3.65 -9.31
C SER A 655 -5.83 2.13 -9.35
N PHE A 656 -4.67 1.47 -9.38
CA PHE A 656 -4.57 0.01 -9.30
C PHE A 656 -4.98 -0.52 -7.93
N VAL A 657 -4.51 0.09 -6.84
CA VAL A 657 -4.86 -0.32 -5.47
C VAL A 657 -6.38 -0.17 -5.24
N LEU A 658 -6.96 0.98 -5.56
CA LEU A 658 -8.41 1.20 -5.47
C LEU A 658 -9.19 0.25 -6.39
N GLY A 659 -8.70 0.03 -7.62
CA GLY A 659 -9.30 -0.87 -8.60
C GLY A 659 -9.38 -2.32 -8.11
N ILE A 660 -8.29 -2.89 -7.58
CA ILE A 660 -8.33 -4.24 -6.99
C ILE A 660 -9.21 -4.26 -5.74
N LEU A 661 -9.22 -3.21 -4.93
CA LEU A 661 -10.05 -3.13 -3.72
C LEU A 661 -11.55 -2.92 -4.00
N GLY A 662 -11.94 -2.83 -5.27
CA GLY A 662 -13.34 -2.77 -5.70
C GLY A 662 -13.93 -1.36 -5.72
N TYR A 663 -13.08 -0.32 -5.77
CA TYR A 663 -13.46 1.08 -5.97
C TYR A 663 -13.20 1.49 -7.43
N PRO A 664 -14.17 1.28 -8.35
CA PRO A 664 -13.96 1.52 -9.77
C PRO A 664 -14.03 3.00 -10.15
N TYR A 665 -14.79 3.81 -9.42
CA TYR A 665 -15.10 5.20 -9.77
C TYR A 665 -13.98 6.14 -9.29
N ILE A 666 -12.86 6.14 -10.02
CA ILE A 666 -11.67 6.93 -9.67
C ILE A 666 -11.71 8.29 -10.38
N MET A 667 -11.55 9.37 -9.62
CA MET A 667 -11.40 10.73 -10.14
C MET A 667 -9.94 11.16 -10.03
N SER A 668 -9.30 11.47 -11.16
CA SER A 668 -7.99 12.12 -11.15
C SER A 668 -8.12 13.54 -10.61
N ASP A 669 -7.56 13.80 -9.43
CA ASP A 669 -7.71 15.07 -8.72
C ASP A 669 -6.46 15.95 -8.82
N GLY A 670 -6.27 16.55 -10.00
CA GLY A 670 -5.18 17.48 -10.24
C GLY A 670 -3.78 16.98 -9.88
N ILE A 671 -2.92 17.96 -9.64
CA ILE A 671 -1.52 17.80 -9.24
C ILE A 671 -1.26 18.71 -8.03
N SER A 672 -0.46 18.21 -7.09
CA SER A 672 -0.05 18.86 -5.84
C SER A 672 1.46 18.74 -5.62
N PHE A 673 2.04 19.62 -4.82
CA PHE A 673 3.46 19.60 -4.46
C PHE A 673 3.78 18.69 -3.26
N GLY A 674 2.80 17.93 -2.75
CA GLY A 674 2.99 16.94 -1.68
C GLY A 674 2.97 17.50 -0.26
N ASP A 675 3.15 18.81 -0.10
CA ASP A 675 2.95 19.54 1.17
C ASP A 675 1.47 19.85 1.48
N GLY A 676 0.54 19.27 0.70
CA GLY A 676 -0.90 19.56 0.78
C GLY A 676 -1.29 20.93 0.24
N THR A 677 -0.33 21.78 -0.13
CA THR A 677 -0.61 23.14 -0.56
C THR A 677 -0.94 23.19 -2.06
N PHE A 678 -2.20 23.44 -2.38
CA PHE A 678 -2.60 24.03 -3.65
C PHE A 678 -2.19 25.53 -3.73
N ALA A 679 -1.47 26.05 -2.73
CA ALA A 679 -1.59 27.43 -2.30
C ALA A 679 -1.18 28.44 -3.38
N ASN A 680 0.08 28.38 -3.84
CA ASN A 680 0.71 29.46 -4.62
C ASN A 680 1.69 29.00 -5.72
N LYS A 681 1.68 27.72 -6.12
CA LYS A 681 2.58 27.21 -7.17
C LYS A 681 1.81 26.53 -8.30
N ILE A 682 2.14 26.90 -9.53
CA ILE A 682 1.66 26.25 -10.75
C ILE A 682 2.66 25.12 -11.09
N PRO A 683 2.21 23.88 -11.35
CA PRO A 683 3.09 22.78 -11.81
C PRO A 683 3.92 23.14 -13.05
N ASN A 684 4.97 22.37 -13.35
CA ASN A 684 5.66 22.48 -14.63
C ASN A 684 4.68 22.17 -15.80
N GLU A 685 4.70 22.99 -16.87
CA GLU A 685 3.75 22.88 -17.99
C GLU A 685 3.78 21.51 -18.69
N ILE A 686 4.97 20.92 -18.85
CA ILE A 686 5.14 19.61 -19.47
C ILE A 686 4.55 18.54 -18.55
N VAL A 687 4.86 18.57 -17.25
CA VAL A 687 4.31 17.65 -16.24
C VAL A 687 2.78 17.75 -16.15
N TYR A 688 2.22 18.95 -16.25
CA TYR A 688 0.78 19.18 -16.28
C TYR A 688 0.10 18.56 -17.52
N GLN A 689 0.69 18.71 -18.69
CA GLN A 689 0.19 18.08 -19.92
C GLN A 689 0.36 16.55 -19.89
N ARG A 690 1.47 16.05 -19.34
CA ARG A 690 1.72 14.61 -19.13
C ARG A 690 0.75 13.98 -18.12
N TRP A 691 0.42 14.68 -17.04
CA TRP A 691 -0.64 14.28 -16.11
C TRP A 691 -1.97 14.14 -16.83
N LEU A 692 -2.43 15.17 -17.54
CA LEU A 692 -3.72 15.12 -18.22
C LEU A 692 -3.78 13.98 -19.24
N GLN A 693 -2.68 13.69 -19.94
CA GLN A 693 -2.56 12.57 -20.87
C GLN A 693 -2.81 11.21 -20.23
N ALA A 694 -2.43 11.01 -18.97
CA ALA A 694 -2.82 9.83 -18.20
C ALA A 694 -4.28 9.94 -17.73
N SER A 695 -4.66 11.09 -17.15
CA SER A 695 -5.99 11.32 -16.56
C SER A 695 -7.14 11.22 -17.55
N ILE A 696 -6.94 11.54 -18.83
CA ILE A 696 -8.00 11.41 -19.85
C ILE A 696 -8.52 9.99 -20.07
N PHE A 697 -7.84 8.96 -19.57
CA PHE A 697 -8.33 7.59 -19.61
C PHE A 697 -9.06 7.15 -18.32
N LEU A 698 -8.90 7.89 -17.21
CA LEU A 698 -9.52 7.56 -15.92
C LEU A 698 -11.04 7.86 -15.91
N PRO A 699 -11.81 7.27 -14.98
CA PRO A 699 -13.26 7.46 -14.92
C PRO A 699 -13.70 8.92 -14.85
N ALA A 700 -13.06 9.77 -14.04
CA ALA A 700 -13.32 11.22 -13.98
C ALA A 700 -12.02 12.05 -13.84
N ILE A 701 -12.11 13.37 -14.09
CA ILE A 701 -10.96 14.32 -14.03
C ILE A 701 -11.41 15.61 -13.35
N ARG A 702 -10.72 16.03 -12.29
CA ARG A 702 -10.86 17.35 -11.64
C ARG A 702 -9.59 18.18 -11.90
N PHE A 703 -9.77 19.39 -12.44
CA PHE A 703 -8.70 20.36 -12.64
C PHE A 703 -8.54 21.24 -11.40
N SER A 704 -7.40 21.11 -10.73
CA SER A 704 -6.97 22.01 -9.64
C SER A 704 -6.28 23.29 -10.15
N VAL A 705 -5.74 23.26 -11.37
CA VAL A 705 -5.08 24.38 -12.05
C VAL A 705 -5.67 24.53 -13.44
N THR A 706 -6.00 25.76 -13.83
CA THR A 706 -6.67 26.04 -15.11
C THR A 706 -5.67 26.08 -16.28
N PRO A 707 -6.03 25.56 -17.47
CA PRO A 707 -5.15 25.55 -18.66
C PRO A 707 -4.58 26.92 -19.07
N TRP A 708 -5.37 27.98 -18.93
CA TRP A 708 -4.99 29.34 -19.31
C TRP A 708 -4.10 30.03 -18.25
N SER A 709 -3.77 29.35 -17.15
CA SER A 709 -2.69 29.76 -16.24
C SER A 709 -1.29 29.55 -16.85
N TYR A 710 -1.20 28.87 -18.01
CA TYR A 710 0.03 28.62 -18.76
C TYR A 710 0.06 29.46 -20.05
N SER A 711 -0.56 28.96 -21.12
CA SER A 711 -0.52 29.54 -22.46
C SER A 711 -1.72 29.05 -23.29
N GLU A 712 -2.09 29.79 -24.35
CA GLU A 712 -3.22 29.37 -25.20
C GLU A 712 -2.89 28.10 -26.03
N SER A 713 -1.62 27.76 -26.25
CA SER A 713 -1.24 26.47 -26.85
C SER A 713 -1.55 25.29 -25.92
N VAL A 714 -1.38 25.44 -24.60
CA VAL A 714 -1.84 24.46 -23.60
C VAL A 714 -3.36 24.35 -23.62
N VAL A 715 -4.07 25.48 -23.66
CA VAL A 715 -5.54 25.50 -23.80
C VAL A 715 -6.00 24.71 -25.03
N GLU A 716 -5.37 24.91 -26.19
CA GLU A 716 -5.67 24.15 -27.42
C GLU A 716 -5.35 22.65 -27.30
N ASN A 717 -4.21 22.29 -26.72
CA ASN A 717 -3.84 20.89 -26.52
C ASN A 717 -4.85 20.17 -25.61
N ILE A 718 -5.27 20.83 -24.53
CA ILE A 718 -6.26 20.31 -23.59
C ILE A 718 -7.63 20.16 -24.25
N LYS A 719 -8.06 21.08 -25.13
CA LYS A 719 -9.27 20.89 -25.95
C LYS A 719 -9.18 19.65 -26.84
N LYS A 720 -8.04 19.42 -27.50
CA LYS A 720 -7.80 18.22 -28.34
C LYS A 720 -7.88 16.94 -27.52
N LEU A 721 -7.27 16.91 -26.34
CA LEU A 721 -7.29 15.77 -25.41
C LEU A 721 -8.70 15.50 -24.83
N LEU A 722 -9.47 16.54 -24.48
CA LEU A 722 -10.84 16.39 -24.01
C LEU A 722 -11.79 15.94 -25.13
N ALA A 723 -11.61 16.43 -26.37
CA ALA A 723 -12.36 15.96 -27.53
C ALA A 723 -12.02 14.49 -27.86
N PHE A 724 -10.75 14.08 -27.75
CA PHE A 724 -10.34 12.69 -27.84
C PHE A 724 -11.00 11.82 -26.76
N ARG A 725 -10.99 12.27 -25.50
CA ARG A 725 -11.67 11.57 -24.39
C ARG A 725 -13.14 11.34 -24.72
N GLN A 726 -13.88 12.37 -25.12
CA GLN A 726 -15.30 12.26 -25.48
C GLN A 726 -15.55 11.28 -26.63
N LYS A 727 -14.71 11.33 -27.68
CA LYS A 727 -14.89 10.50 -28.88
C LYS A 727 -14.48 9.04 -28.67
N ILE A 728 -13.45 8.77 -27.87
CA ILE A 728 -12.80 7.46 -27.79
C ILE A 728 -12.96 6.85 -26.39
N VAL A 729 -12.54 7.55 -25.33
CA VAL A 729 -12.49 6.99 -23.97
C VAL A 729 -13.88 6.80 -23.37
N ILE A 730 -14.76 7.81 -23.45
CA ILE A 730 -16.10 7.75 -22.82
C ILE A 730 -16.92 6.57 -23.35
N PRO A 731 -17.03 6.31 -24.68
CA PRO A 731 -17.71 5.12 -25.19
C PRO A 731 -17.14 3.80 -24.64
N HIS A 732 -15.81 3.69 -24.47
CA HIS A 732 -15.18 2.50 -23.89
C HIS A 732 -15.52 2.35 -22.41
N LEU A 733 -15.44 3.42 -21.61
CA LEU A 733 -15.85 3.39 -20.20
C LEU A 733 -17.33 3.02 -20.04
N MET A 734 -18.23 3.56 -20.87
CA MET A 734 -19.65 3.21 -20.85
C MET A 734 -19.91 1.76 -21.28
N GLY A 735 -19.13 1.23 -22.23
CA GLY A 735 -19.17 -0.18 -22.61
C GLY A 735 -18.82 -1.14 -21.46
N LEU A 736 -17.97 -0.71 -20.52
CA LEU A 736 -17.55 -1.48 -19.34
C LEU A 736 -18.55 -1.45 -18.18
N LYS A 737 -19.71 -0.79 -18.33
CA LYS A 737 -20.71 -0.63 -17.26
C LYS A 737 -21.09 -1.94 -16.56
N ASN A 738 -21.37 -3.00 -17.31
CA ASN A 738 -21.79 -4.28 -16.75
C ASN A 738 -20.65 -4.99 -16.00
N ASP A 739 -19.43 -4.95 -16.55
CA ASP A 739 -18.20 -5.43 -15.91
C ASP A 739 -17.97 -4.73 -14.56
N THR A 740 -18.12 -3.39 -14.54
CA THR A 740 -17.93 -2.58 -13.35
C THR A 740 -18.98 -2.83 -12.28
N LEU A 741 -20.25 -2.98 -12.66
CA LEU A 741 -21.29 -3.44 -11.73
C LEU A 741 -20.98 -4.86 -11.19
N ALA A 742 -20.39 -5.74 -12.01
CA ALA A 742 -19.87 -7.05 -11.58
C ALA A 742 -18.56 -6.98 -10.75
N GLY A 743 -18.06 -5.78 -10.41
CA GLY A 743 -16.86 -5.59 -9.59
C GLY A 743 -15.55 -5.78 -10.35
N VAL A 744 -15.50 -5.38 -11.63
CA VAL A 744 -14.28 -5.28 -12.44
C VAL A 744 -13.94 -3.80 -12.66
N PRO A 745 -12.73 -3.33 -12.31
CA PRO A 745 -12.38 -1.92 -12.46
C PRO A 745 -12.22 -1.53 -13.95
N PHE A 746 -12.40 -0.24 -14.24
CA PHE A 746 -12.15 0.30 -15.58
C PHE A 746 -10.65 0.26 -15.92
N ILE A 747 -9.83 0.74 -14.97
CA ILE A 747 -8.37 0.79 -15.08
C ILE A 747 -7.80 -0.47 -14.46
N ARG A 748 -7.00 -1.21 -15.23
CA ARG A 748 -6.51 -2.54 -14.85
C ARG A 748 -4.99 -2.60 -15.04
N PRO A 749 -4.22 -3.21 -14.10
CA PRO A 749 -2.83 -3.55 -14.34
C PRO A 749 -2.74 -4.59 -15.45
N ILE A 750 -1.63 -4.66 -16.19
CA ILE A 750 -1.53 -5.56 -17.36
C ILE A 750 -1.73 -7.03 -16.96
N TRP A 751 -1.20 -7.45 -15.79
CA TRP A 751 -1.38 -8.80 -15.26
C TRP A 751 -2.85 -9.20 -15.04
N TRP A 752 -3.81 -8.26 -15.04
CA TRP A 752 -5.23 -8.57 -14.97
C TRP A 752 -5.69 -9.47 -16.12
N SER A 753 -5.21 -9.20 -17.34
CA SER A 753 -5.42 -10.04 -18.51
C SER A 753 -4.35 -11.12 -18.66
N TYR A 754 -3.13 -10.88 -18.14
CA TYR A 754 -1.96 -11.76 -18.33
C TYR A 754 -1.34 -12.20 -16.98
N PRO A 755 -2.10 -12.94 -16.13
CA PRO A 755 -1.74 -13.18 -14.72
C PRO A 755 -0.55 -14.10 -14.46
N ASN A 756 -0.01 -14.72 -15.52
CA ASN A 756 1.13 -15.65 -15.44
C ASN A 756 2.39 -15.07 -16.14
N ASP A 757 2.33 -13.84 -16.67
CA ASP A 757 3.46 -13.19 -17.34
C ASP A 757 4.24 -12.32 -16.34
N SER A 758 5.55 -12.55 -16.25
CA SER A 758 6.44 -11.88 -15.31
C SER A 758 6.63 -10.39 -15.63
N ASP A 759 6.64 -10.01 -16.91
CA ASP A 759 6.75 -8.59 -17.29
C ASP A 759 5.47 -7.86 -16.86
N SER A 760 4.29 -8.38 -17.22
CA SER A 760 2.99 -7.83 -16.81
C SER A 760 2.81 -7.68 -15.29
N LEU A 761 3.44 -8.54 -14.48
CA LEU A 761 3.43 -8.46 -13.01
C LEU A 761 4.28 -7.31 -12.47
N ALA A 762 5.37 -6.96 -13.16
CA ALA A 762 6.30 -5.89 -12.78
C ALA A 762 5.90 -4.49 -13.30
N ILE A 763 5.07 -4.42 -14.35
CA ILE A 763 4.58 -3.14 -14.89
C ILE A 763 3.75 -2.36 -13.84
N LYS A 764 4.17 -1.11 -13.61
CA LYS A 764 3.51 -0.13 -12.73
C LYS A 764 3.10 1.17 -13.42
N ASP A 765 3.61 1.39 -14.63
CA ASP A 765 3.63 2.67 -15.34
C ASP A 765 2.91 2.59 -16.71
N GLN A 766 2.17 1.51 -16.94
CA GLN A 766 1.24 1.33 -18.06
C GLN A 766 -0.01 0.63 -17.53
N PHE A 767 -1.18 0.91 -18.12
CA PHE A 767 -2.45 0.33 -17.69
C PHE A 767 -3.35 -0.03 -18.86
N LEU A 768 -4.29 -0.94 -18.62
CA LEU A 768 -5.37 -1.25 -19.53
C LEU A 768 -6.63 -0.44 -19.15
N VAL A 769 -7.36 0.05 -20.16
CA VAL A 769 -8.77 0.47 -20.00
C VAL A 769 -9.63 -0.65 -20.55
N GLY A 770 -10.35 -1.33 -19.65
CA GLY A 770 -10.97 -2.62 -19.98
C GLY A 770 -9.91 -3.65 -20.34
N ASP A 771 -10.16 -4.43 -21.40
CA ASP A 771 -9.17 -5.36 -21.99
C ASP A 771 -8.77 -4.95 -23.43
N SER A 772 -9.19 -3.77 -23.89
CA SER A 772 -9.13 -3.36 -25.30
C SER A 772 -8.19 -2.18 -25.60
N ILE A 773 -7.85 -1.35 -24.62
CA ILE A 773 -6.91 -0.24 -24.79
C ILE A 773 -5.77 -0.40 -23.79
N LEU A 774 -4.53 -0.42 -24.27
CA LEU A 774 -3.32 -0.29 -23.46
C LEU A 774 -2.82 1.15 -23.53
N VAL A 775 -2.50 1.75 -22.39
CA VAL A 775 -2.01 3.14 -22.28
C VAL A 775 -0.66 3.15 -21.57
N ALA A 776 0.31 3.86 -22.15
CA ALA A 776 1.67 3.98 -21.62
C ALA A 776 2.10 5.46 -21.59
N PRO A 777 1.56 6.26 -20.66
CA PRO A 777 1.82 7.70 -20.60
C PRO A 777 3.27 7.99 -20.16
N LEU A 778 3.75 9.21 -20.42
CA LEU A 778 5.00 9.69 -19.80
C LEU A 778 4.64 10.49 -18.55
N PHE A 779 5.53 10.50 -17.55
CA PHE A 779 5.27 11.09 -16.22
C PHE A 779 6.09 12.34 -15.93
N CYS A 780 7.19 12.51 -16.67
CA CYS A 780 8.21 13.49 -16.40
C CYS A 780 8.29 14.53 -17.54
N ASP A 781 8.92 15.66 -17.23
CA ASP A 781 9.29 16.67 -18.23
C ASP A 781 10.37 16.18 -19.21
N GLN A 782 11.28 15.32 -18.73
CA GLN A 782 12.27 14.59 -19.52
C GLN A 782 12.42 13.13 -19.05
N PRO A 783 12.84 12.19 -19.92
CA PRO A 783 13.01 12.34 -21.37
C PRO A 783 11.67 12.24 -22.14
N SER A 784 11.66 12.65 -23.41
CA SER A 784 10.50 12.57 -24.32
C SER A 784 10.25 11.18 -24.93
N HIS A 785 10.88 10.14 -24.38
CA HIS A 785 10.75 8.75 -24.83
C HIS A 785 10.65 7.80 -23.63
N ARG A 786 10.11 6.60 -23.85
CA ARG A 786 10.05 5.54 -22.84
C ARG A 786 10.14 4.15 -23.46
N ASN A 787 10.41 3.14 -22.64
CA ASN A 787 10.17 1.76 -23.04
C ASN A 787 8.69 1.42 -22.77
N ILE A 788 8.10 0.60 -23.64
CA ILE A 788 6.70 0.19 -23.58
C ILE A 788 6.64 -1.34 -23.71
N TYR A 789 6.00 -2.01 -22.76
CA TYR A 789 5.74 -3.45 -22.86
C TYR A 789 4.37 -3.69 -23.48
N ILE A 790 4.35 -4.41 -24.60
CA ILE A 790 3.16 -4.86 -25.31
C ILE A 790 2.90 -6.32 -24.92
N PRO A 791 1.78 -6.65 -24.26
CA PRO A 791 1.47 -8.01 -23.82
C PRO A 791 0.97 -8.89 -24.96
N ALA A 792 0.85 -10.19 -24.71
CA ALA A 792 0.51 -11.20 -25.71
C ALA A 792 -0.75 -10.89 -26.55
N GLY A 793 -0.62 -10.96 -27.88
CA GLY A 793 -1.69 -10.71 -28.84
C GLY A 793 -1.38 -9.58 -29.82
N ILE A 794 -2.31 -9.32 -30.73
CA ILE A 794 -2.14 -8.33 -31.80
C ILE A 794 -2.68 -6.97 -31.34
N TRP A 795 -1.85 -5.95 -31.41
CA TRP A 795 -2.14 -4.58 -31.00
C TRP A 795 -1.87 -3.60 -32.14
N GLU A 796 -2.72 -2.58 -32.27
CA GLU A 796 -2.48 -1.44 -33.14
C GLU A 796 -1.92 -0.28 -32.32
N ASP A 797 -0.68 0.13 -32.60
CA ASP A 797 -0.13 1.42 -32.22
C ASP A 797 -0.88 2.51 -33.01
N VAL A 798 -1.77 3.23 -32.34
CA VAL A 798 -2.66 4.20 -33.00
C VAL A 798 -1.92 5.49 -33.36
N ASN A 799 -0.87 5.84 -32.60
CA ASN A 799 -0.06 7.02 -32.86
C ASN A 799 0.82 6.83 -34.12
N LYS A 800 1.47 5.67 -34.25
CA LYS A 800 2.37 5.34 -35.39
C LYS A 800 1.69 4.53 -36.49
N LYS A 801 0.40 4.20 -36.32
CA LYS A 801 -0.44 3.41 -37.26
C LYS A 801 0.22 2.08 -37.63
N LYS A 802 0.75 1.38 -36.63
CA LYS A 802 1.54 0.16 -36.81
C LYS A 802 0.94 -1.01 -36.04
N VAL A 803 0.79 -2.15 -36.69
CA VAL A 803 0.44 -3.40 -36.01
C VAL A 803 1.68 -3.99 -35.34
N VAL A 804 1.52 -4.42 -34.09
CA VAL A 804 2.54 -5.04 -33.23
C VAL A 804 1.97 -6.36 -32.71
N ASP A 805 2.73 -7.44 -32.86
CA ASP A 805 2.38 -8.76 -32.32
C ASP A 805 3.19 -8.99 -31.04
N GLY A 806 2.51 -9.00 -29.89
CA GLY A 806 3.12 -9.20 -28.58
C GLY A 806 3.12 -10.68 -28.15
N PRO A 807 3.92 -11.07 -27.14
CA PRO A 807 4.55 -10.17 -26.17
C PRO A 807 5.91 -9.62 -26.62
N MET A 808 6.13 -8.32 -26.51
CA MET A 808 7.43 -7.70 -26.77
C MET A 808 7.62 -6.34 -26.10
N TRP A 809 8.88 -5.92 -25.96
CA TRP A 809 9.25 -4.56 -25.56
C TRP A 809 9.49 -3.67 -26.79
N LEU A 810 8.79 -2.54 -26.86
CA LEU A 810 9.13 -1.42 -27.74
C LEU A 810 10.13 -0.52 -27.00
N VAL A 811 11.38 -0.53 -27.45
CA VAL A 811 12.48 0.22 -26.85
C VAL A 811 12.56 1.63 -27.44
N ASN A 812 12.85 2.63 -26.59
CA ASN A 812 13.02 4.04 -26.99
C ASN A 812 11.83 4.58 -27.80
N TYR A 813 10.61 4.36 -27.31
CA TYR A 813 9.40 4.86 -27.94
C TYR A 813 9.27 6.37 -27.74
N THR A 814 9.50 7.13 -28.81
CA THR A 814 9.30 8.59 -28.87
C THR A 814 7.84 8.96 -29.13
N ILE A 815 7.38 10.08 -28.53
CA ILE A 815 6.04 10.66 -28.72
C ILE A 815 6.04 12.18 -28.49
N SER A 816 5.14 12.90 -29.16
CA SER A 816 4.95 14.35 -28.96
C SER A 816 4.49 14.69 -27.52
N ILE A 817 4.65 15.96 -27.11
CA ILE A 817 3.98 16.50 -25.91
C ILE A 817 2.49 16.76 -26.13
N THR A 818 1.99 16.72 -27.36
CA THR A 818 0.56 16.82 -27.70
C THR A 818 -0.16 15.47 -27.73
N GLU A 819 0.55 14.38 -27.46
CA GLU A 819 0.06 13.02 -27.65
C GLU A 819 0.46 12.09 -26.50
N VAL A 820 -0.33 11.03 -26.33
CA VAL A 820 -0.12 9.95 -25.36
C VAL A 820 0.02 8.64 -26.12
N PRO A 821 0.99 7.76 -25.77
CA PRO A 821 1.07 6.41 -26.34
C PRO A 821 -0.10 5.56 -25.89
N TYR A 822 -0.91 5.09 -26.84
CA TYR A 822 -1.95 4.08 -26.58
C TYR A 822 -2.11 3.11 -27.75
N PHE A 823 -2.52 1.90 -27.42
CA PHE A 823 -2.61 0.77 -28.35
C PHE A 823 -3.99 0.12 -28.25
N ASN A 824 -4.63 -0.10 -29.39
CA ASN A 824 -5.91 -0.80 -29.46
C ASN A 824 -5.68 -2.30 -29.66
N ARG A 825 -6.36 -3.15 -28.90
CA ARG A 825 -6.31 -4.60 -29.09
C ARG A 825 -7.08 -4.98 -30.35
N MET A 826 -6.42 -5.58 -31.33
CA MET A 826 -7.08 -5.98 -32.56
C MET A 826 -7.93 -7.24 -32.32
N PRO A 827 -9.12 -7.36 -32.95
CA PRO A 827 -9.89 -8.60 -32.93
C PRO A 827 -9.07 -9.71 -33.58
N GLN A 828 -8.73 -10.76 -32.82
CA GLN A 828 -8.24 -11.98 -33.42
C GLN A 828 -9.39 -12.62 -34.20
N HIS A 829 -9.33 -12.57 -35.54
CA HIS A 829 -10.10 -13.49 -36.36
C HIS A 829 -9.76 -14.91 -35.89
N LYS A 830 -10.73 -15.61 -35.28
CA LYS A 830 -10.61 -17.04 -35.06
C LYS A 830 -10.28 -17.66 -36.41
N LYS A 831 -9.05 -18.19 -36.56
CA LYS A 831 -8.79 -19.15 -37.63
C LYS A 831 -9.78 -20.29 -37.39
N VAL A 832 -10.75 -20.43 -38.29
CA VAL A 832 -11.59 -21.61 -38.38
C VAL A 832 -10.63 -22.72 -38.81
N GLY A 833 -10.29 -23.58 -37.84
CA GLY A 833 -9.47 -24.77 -38.05
C GLY A 833 -10.34 -25.96 -38.43
#